data_AF-A0A3Q3WQ21-F1
#
_entry.id   AF-A0A3Q3WQ21-F1
#
_cell.length_a   1.000
_cell.length_b   1.000
_cell.length_c   1.000
_cell.angle_alpha   90.00
_cell.angle_beta   90.00
_cell.angle_gamma   90.00
#
_symmetry.space_group_name_H-M   'P 1'
#
loop_
_entity.id
_entity.type
_entity.pdbx_description
1 polymer ?
#
loop_
_entity_poly.entity_id
_entity_poly.type
_entity_poly.pdbx_seq_one_letter_code
_entity_poly.pdbx_strand_id
1 'polypeptide(L)'
;MCHLYSGVSTVAVHNQVPGRTGRSTPSLCMWIQTQAASGRHACASAPRTPVDFTVKYSLTHFQAHGAIQNLAVSRDAQQREVFVACRNAIQAVSSAMEKIWEVKTGPVGSPDCETCRACDIETDPGDPHGICYFIDSSSPQPEPQCLYKKEQNSPSFCPDCLASPLGTKVTIVEQAYTMLFFVAASVNDKVVQRYPRRSVSVMRPLSTEDGFHMVMSGLTVLPSLRNSYKIDYIYSFSSKDHVYFLSLQREDPLNSNSAFQTRLGRLPTLIPEVWMYREVVLECRYDPKRRRRRREAYREVVYNGLQAAHLGRAGKDLMDELRVDEREDILFGVFAVVDERGDPEKNSALCAFPLTKVNHAIDMGVEACCQSGTEQLSRGLSHFQPPESCNVTCSDKATLVAQPYYRLDLFNRKMRNVLFTAVLVTINGNHTLGHFGTSDGRILQVAIFQRMSMFKVPSAGPGCAHFMTCSTCLKAPRFMNCGWCSGVCSRKLKCASRWNTKSCAPVIMEFFPKVEPVGCETELTLCGWEFQGNFVPKRLIFLKFFRIKVFNLIFSMNVLKCALLVDHNMGFNGFELLCCLLLCFLYDFLPSITELRPDHGPVYGGTSVTLTGRYLDSGLQRDVFLGDEKFFSSRSNCQFIFFRLSSCCTVTCVLSAETFTSGFTVYIFYFK
;
A
#
# COMPACT_ATOMS: atom_id res chain seq x y z
N MET A 1 8.36 29.14 27.38
CA MET A 1 9.66 28.50 27.04
C MET A 1 9.62 27.98 25.61
N CYS A 2 10.20 28.74 24.67
CA CYS A 2 10.79 28.25 23.43
C CYS A 2 11.94 29.20 23.14
N HIS A 3 13.14 28.62 23.00
CA HIS A 3 14.38 29.32 22.74
C HIS A 3 14.32 30.08 21.42
N LEU A 4 14.61 31.38 21.50
CA LEU A 4 14.96 32.25 20.40
C LEU A 4 16.33 31.82 19.86
N TYR A 5 16.41 31.48 18.57
CA TYR A 5 17.68 31.50 17.84
C TYR A 5 17.86 32.92 17.28
N SER A 6 18.99 33.49 17.66
CA SER A 6 19.49 34.83 17.39
C SER A 6 19.88 35.04 15.93
N GLY A 7 19.74 36.29 15.47
CA GLY A 7 20.27 36.72 14.18
C GLY A 7 19.61 37.99 13.63
N VAL A 8 19.40 39.02 14.47
CA VAL A 8 19.02 40.36 14.02
C VAL A 8 20.05 41.34 14.57
N SER A 9 20.91 41.87 13.70
CA SER A 9 21.75 43.01 14.05
C SER A 9 20.93 44.28 13.86
N THR A 10 20.47 44.86 14.96
CA THR A 10 19.94 46.23 15.01
C THR A 10 21.12 47.20 14.99
N VAL A 11 21.23 48.05 13.96
CA VAL A 11 22.12 49.22 13.98
C VAL A 11 21.28 50.42 14.42
N ALA A 12 21.50 50.87 15.65
CA ALA A 12 21.00 52.16 16.12
C ALA A 12 21.99 53.25 15.69
N VAL A 13 21.55 54.20 14.86
CA VAL A 13 22.34 55.39 14.54
C VAL A 13 21.85 56.52 15.43
N HIS A 14 22.66 56.87 16.43
CA HIS A 14 22.46 58.01 17.29
C HIS A 14 23.16 59.22 16.64
N ASN A 15 22.39 60.20 16.15
CA ASN A 15 22.96 61.49 15.76
C ASN A 15 22.52 62.55 16.79
N GLN A 16 23.46 62.99 17.62
CA GLN A 16 23.36 64.22 18.40
C GLN A 16 23.88 65.38 17.56
N VAL A 17 23.08 66.43 17.34
CA VAL A 17 23.54 67.83 17.18
C VAL A 17 22.46 68.79 17.74
N PRO A 18 22.82 69.87 18.47
CA PRO A 18 21.90 70.68 19.27
C PRO A 18 21.34 71.88 18.51
N GLY A 19 20.13 72.35 18.86
CA GLY A 19 19.63 73.65 18.40
C GLY A 19 18.10 73.76 18.39
N ARG A 20 17.60 74.87 18.93
CA ARG A 20 16.19 75.17 19.25
C ARG A 20 15.25 75.33 18.03
N THR A 21 13.96 75.10 18.34
CA THR A 21 12.70 75.64 17.76
C THR A 21 11.98 74.91 16.61
N GLY A 22 10.96 74.13 17.00
CA GLY A 22 9.58 74.17 16.50
C GLY A 22 9.28 73.98 15.01
N ARG A 23 8.97 72.74 14.60
CA ARG A 23 7.74 72.38 13.85
C ARG A 23 7.73 70.88 13.53
N SER A 24 6.55 70.27 13.70
CA SER A 24 6.20 68.89 13.36
C SER A 24 6.42 68.55 11.88
N THR A 25 7.12 67.44 11.61
CA THR A 25 7.07 66.76 10.29
C THR A 25 6.80 65.25 10.51
N PRO A 26 5.95 64.61 9.68
CA PRO A 26 5.48 63.25 9.92
C PRO A 26 6.53 62.21 9.49
N SER A 27 6.84 61.27 10.38
CA SER A 27 7.67 60.10 10.07
C SER A 27 6.89 59.15 9.14
N LEU A 28 7.23 59.15 7.84
CA LEU A 28 6.73 58.18 6.87
C LEU A 28 7.48 56.85 7.03
N CYS A 29 6.87 55.87 7.70
CA CYS A 29 7.38 54.49 7.76
C CYS A 29 7.11 53.79 6.41
N MET A 30 8.08 53.78 5.50
CA MET A 30 8.05 52.88 4.33
C MET A 30 8.53 51.48 4.72
N TRP A 31 7.62 50.50 4.65
CA TRP A 31 7.96 49.09 4.69
C TRP A 31 8.47 48.65 3.31
N ILE A 32 9.79 48.46 3.17
CA ILE A 32 10.35 47.76 2.01
C ILE A 32 10.51 46.30 2.39
N GLN A 33 9.64 45.46 1.82
CA GLN A 33 9.75 44.01 1.92
C GLN A 33 10.88 43.55 0.99
N THR A 34 12.12 43.49 1.48
CA THR A 34 13.21 42.86 0.74
C THR A 34 13.00 41.34 0.75
N GLN A 35 12.50 40.79 -0.37
CA GLN A 35 12.59 39.35 -0.61
C GLN A 35 14.07 38.99 -0.82
N ALA A 36 14.74 38.56 0.24
CA ALA A 36 16.00 37.85 0.13
C ALA A 36 15.72 36.43 -0.41
N ALA A 37 15.64 36.30 -1.73
CA ALA A 37 15.54 35.01 -2.39
C ALA A 37 16.94 34.34 -2.41
N SER A 38 17.26 33.58 -1.35
CA SER A 38 18.33 32.59 -1.37
C SER A 38 17.91 31.37 -2.21
N GLY A 39 18.01 31.49 -3.53
CA GLY A 39 17.72 30.40 -4.46
C GLY A 39 18.94 29.51 -4.65
N ARG A 40 19.04 28.40 -3.91
CA ARG A 40 19.88 27.26 -4.30
C ARG A 40 19.27 26.63 -5.56
N HIS A 41 20.02 26.52 -6.66
CA HIS A 41 19.55 25.77 -7.84
C HIS A 41 19.24 24.32 -7.43
N ALA A 42 17.98 23.93 -7.53
CA ALA A 42 17.51 22.57 -7.29
C ALA A 42 17.30 21.88 -8.64
N CYS A 43 17.83 20.66 -8.80
CA CYS A 43 17.63 19.87 -10.02
C CYS A 43 16.14 19.75 -10.33
N ALA A 44 15.74 20.00 -11.57
CA ALA A 44 14.37 19.81 -12.01
C ALA A 44 13.98 18.33 -11.81
N SER A 45 13.05 18.07 -10.89
CA SER A 45 12.54 16.72 -10.68
C SER A 45 11.56 16.39 -11.81
N ALA A 46 12.05 15.83 -12.91
CA ALA A 46 11.17 15.16 -13.86
C ALA A 46 10.55 13.95 -13.13
N PRO A 47 9.22 13.84 -12.98
CA PRO A 47 8.61 12.68 -12.35
C PRO A 47 8.67 11.51 -13.34
N ARG A 48 9.78 10.76 -13.35
CA ARG A 48 9.74 9.40 -13.91
C ARG A 48 9.07 8.50 -12.88
N THR A 49 7.96 7.88 -13.27
CA THR A 49 7.32 6.84 -12.47
C THR A 49 8.26 5.64 -12.39
N PRO A 50 8.81 5.31 -11.20
CA PRO A 50 9.78 4.21 -11.05
C PRO A 50 9.19 2.85 -11.46
N VAL A 51 7.87 2.75 -11.43
CA VAL A 51 7.11 1.57 -11.79
C VAL A 51 5.92 1.99 -12.64
N ASP A 52 5.67 1.27 -13.73
CA ASP A 52 4.44 1.39 -14.51
C ASP A 52 3.51 0.21 -14.21
N PHE A 53 2.40 0.51 -13.53
CA PHE A 53 1.38 -0.49 -13.18
C PHE A 53 0.34 -0.72 -14.28
N THR A 54 0.40 0.02 -15.39
CA THR A 54 -0.50 -0.12 -16.54
C THR A 54 -0.04 -1.19 -17.53
N VAL A 55 1.19 -1.71 -17.38
CA VAL A 55 1.73 -2.80 -18.18
C VAL A 55 0.81 -4.02 -18.09
N LYS A 56 0.25 -4.41 -19.24
CA LYS A 56 -0.62 -5.58 -19.35
C LYS A 56 0.23 -6.85 -19.44
N TYR A 57 -0.17 -7.87 -18.69
CA TYR A 57 0.46 -9.19 -18.73
C TYR A 57 -0.55 -10.21 -19.24
N SER A 58 -0.18 -10.98 -20.27
CA SER A 58 -0.96 -12.12 -20.76
C SER A 58 -0.69 -13.33 -19.87
N LEU A 59 -1.69 -13.76 -19.11
CA LEU A 59 -1.64 -14.98 -18.30
C LEU A 59 -2.42 -16.09 -19.02
N THR A 60 -2.00 -17.34 -18.80
CA THR A 60 -2.81 -18.51 -19.14
C THR A 60 -4.11 -18.44 -18.34
N HIS A 61 -5.24 -18.61 -19.03
CA HIS A 61 -6.56 -18.46 -18.44
C HIS A 61 -7.54 -19.44 -19.08
N PHE A 62 -8.55 -19.81 -18.30
CA PHE A 62 -9.70 -20.58 -18.77
C PHE A 62 -10.91 -19.65 -18.85
N GLN A 63 -11.66 -19.71 -19.96
CA GLN A 63 -12.88 -18.93 -20.14
C GLN A 63 -14.10 -19.83 -19.93
N ALA A 64 -14.78 -19.65 -18.81
CA ALA A 64 -16.03 -20.35 -18.54
C ALA A 64 -17.20 -19.78 -19.34
N HIS A 65 -18.28 -20.57 -19.48
CA HIS A 65 -19.47 -20.19 -20.24
C HIS A 65 -20.29 -19.03 -19.60
N GLY A 66 -20.07 -18.74 -18.32
CA GLY A 66 -20.79 -17.70 -17.60
C GLY A 66 -20.04 -17.21 -16.37
N ALA A 67 -20.72 -16.46 -15.51
CA ALA A 67 -20.15 -15.98 -14.27
C ALA A 67 -19.78 -17.16 -13.36
N ILE A 68 -18.52 -17.20 -12.94
CA ILE A 68 -18.00 -18.20 -12.00
C ILE A 68 -18.60 -17.91 -10.62
N GLN A 69 -19.26 -18.91 -10.05
CA GLN A 69 -19.92 -18.84 -8.75
C GLN A 69 -19.03 -19.41 -7.64
N ASN A 70 -18.23 -20.44 -7.95
CA ASN A 70 -17.32 -21.03 -6.98
C ASN A 70 -16.12 -21.70 -7.67
N LEU A 71 -15.03 -21.85 -6.92
CA LEU A 71 -13.81 -22.52 -7.35
C LEU A 71 -13.35 -23.47 -6.24
N ALA A 72 -12.95 -24.67 -6.63
CA ALA A 72 -12.26 -25.61 -5.74
C ALA A 72 -11.03 -26.17 -6.45
N VAL A 73 -10.03 -26.57 -5.68
CA VAL A 73 -8.79 -27.17 -6.21
C VAL A 73 -8.65 -28.55 -5.59
N SER A 74 -8.31 -29.55 -6.40
CA SER A 74 -8.07 -30.91 -5.93
C SER A 74 -6.99 -30.94 -4.85
N ARG A 75 -7.18 -31.78 -3.83
CA ARG A 75 -6.19 -32.02 -2.77
C ARG A 75 -5.03 -32.90 -3.24
N ASP A 76 -5.19 -33.60 -4.37
CA ASP A 76 -4.12 -34.45 -4.92
C ASP A 76 -2.96 -33.60 -5.46
N ALA A 77 -1.77 -33.85 -4.93
CA ALA A 77 -0.56 -33.15 -5.33
C ALA A 77 -0.04 -33.60 -6.72
N GLN A 78 -0.42 -34.78 -7.19
CA GLN A 78 0.04 -35.35 -8.47
C GLN A 78 -0.86 -34.94 -9.65
N GLN A 79 -2.16 -34.81 -9.43
CA GLN A 79 -3.14 -34.34 -10.42
C GLN A 79 -3.91 -33.12 -9.89
N ARG A 80 -3.30 -31.94 -10.01
CA ARG A 80 -3.95 -30.68 -9.64
C ARG A 80 -4.95 -30.27 -10.70
N GLU A 81 -6.21 -30.59 -10.41
CA GLU A 81 -7.37 -30.10 -11.13
C GLU A 81 -8.01 -28.92 -10.40
N VAL A 82 -8.59 -28.01 -11.18
CA VAL A 82 -9.39 -26.88 -10.69
C VAL A 82 -10.83 -27.11 -11.11
N PHE A 83 -11.73 -27.22 -10.14
CA PHE A 83 -13.16 -27.32 -10.37
C PHE A 83 -13.77 -25.92 -10.43
N VAL A 84 -14.41 -25.61 -11.55
CA VAL A 84 -15.02 -24.32 -11.86
C VAL A 84 -16.53 -24.49 -11.92
N ALA A 85 -17.25 -23.89 -10.98
CA ALA A 85 -18.70 -23.90 -10.95
C ALA A 85 -19.26 -22.62 -11.56
N CYS A 86 -20.12 -22.76 -12.57
CA CYS A 86 -20.86 -21.69 -13.20
C CYS A 86 -22.36 -22.00 -13.14
N ARG A 87 -23.20 -21.03 -13.52
CA ARG A 87 -24.64 -21.26 -13.64
C ARG A 87 -24.89 -22.46 -14.57
N ASN A 88 -25.54 -23.51 -14.04
CA ASN A 88 -25.94 -24.73 -14.73
C ASN A 88 -24.80 -25.66 -15.20
N ALA A 89 -23.54 -25.45 -14.79
CA ALA A 89 -22.44 -26.35 -15.16
C ALA A 89 -21.31 -26.36 -14.13
N ILE A 90 -20.69 -27.53 -13.95
CA ILE A 90 -19.43 -27.70 -13.22
C ILE A 90 -18.40 -28.26 -14.21
N GLN A 91 -17.22 -27.65 -14.27
CA GLN A 91 -16.15 -28.02 -15.19
C GLN A 91 -14.88 -28.33 -14.41
N ALA A 92 -14.17 -29.41 -14.75
CA ALA A 92 -12.80 -29.60 -14.30
C ALA A 92 -11.83 -29.04 -15.33
N VAL A 93 -10.81 -28.37 -14.83
CA VAL A 93 -9.78 -27.69 -15.61
C VAL A 93 -8.41 -28.15 -15.13
N SER A 94 -7.54 -28.47 -16.08
CA SER A 94 -6.17 -28.89 -15.79
C SER A 94 -5.33 -27.73 -15.26
N SER A 95 -4.16 -28.04 -14.69
CA SER A 95 -3.18 -27.02 -14.30
C SER A 95 -2.70 -26.12 -15.47
N ALA A 96 -2.88 -26.56 -16.72
CA ALA A 96 -2.60 -25.79 -17.93
C ALA A 96 -3.75 -24.87 -18.37
N MET A 97 -4.85 -24.82 -17.61
CA MET A 97 -6.09 -24.10 -17.94
C MET A 97 -6.88 -24.70 -19.12
N GLU A 98 -6.78 -26.02 -19.33
CA GLU A 98 -7.52 -26.76 -20.35
C GLU A 98 -8.70 -27.52 -19.73
N LYS A 99 -9.86 -27.55 -20.39
CA LYS A 99 -11.04 -28.28 -19.91
C LYS A 99 -10.81 -29.79 -19.98
N ILE A 100 -11.05 -30.50 -18.88
CA ILE A 100 -10.97 -31.96 -18.79
C ILE A 100 -12.35 -32.58 -19.03
N TRP A 101 -13.31 -32.25 -18.16
CA TRP A 101 -14.69 -32.73 -18.22
C TRP A 101 -15.67 -31.64 -17.79
N GLU A 102 -16.95 -31.87 -18.07
CA GLU A 102 -18.06 -30.98 -17.67
C GLU A 102 -19.26 -31.83 -17.26
N VAL A 103 -19.94 -31.42 -16.18
CA VAL A 103 -21.24 -31.95 -15.75
C VAL A 103 -22.26 -30.83 -15.82
N LYS A 104 -23.37 -31.06 -16.53
CA LYS A 104 -24.49 -30.10 -16.61
C LYS A 104 -25.38 -30.21 -15.37
N THR A 105 -25.42 -29.13 -14.59
CA THR A 105 -26.20 -29.06 -13.34
C THR A 105 -27.56 -28.38 -13.50
N GLY A 106 -27.92 -27.97 -14.72
CA GLY A 106 -29.19 -27.32 -15.02
C GLY A 106 -29.34 -26.96 -16.50
N PRO A 107 -30.41 -26.24 -16.87
CA PRO A 107 -31.48 -25.76 -16.00
C PRO A 107 -32.39 -26.91 -15.52
N VAL A 108 -32.96 -26.75 -14.33
CA VAL A 108 -33.91 -27.72 -13.74
C VAL A 108 -35.11 -27.88 -14.68
N GLY A 109 -35.51 -29.13 -14.93
CA GLY A 109 -36.59 -29.48 -15.88
C GLY A 109 -36.12 -29.69 -17.33
N SER A 110 -34.86 -29.39 -17.66
CA SER A 110 -34.29 -29.75 -18.97
C SER A 110 -33.80 -31.20 -18.99
N PRO A 111 -33.97 -31.95 -20.11
CA PRO A 111 -33.35 -33.27 -20.27
C PRO A 111 -31.81 -33.23 -20.22
N ASP A 112 -31.21 -32.06 -20.47
CA ASP A 112 -29.76 -31.87 -20.43
C ASP A 112 -29.21 -31.81 -19.00
N CYS A 113 -30.06 -31.68 -17.97
CA CYS A 113 -29.60 -31.61 -16.59
C CYS A 113 -29.23 -33.01 -16.06
N GLU A 114 -27.94 -33.30 -15.99
CA GLU A 114 -27.42 -34.59 -15.51
C GLU A 114 -27.71 -34.79 -14.02
N THR A 115 -27.51 -33.76 -13.19
CA THR A 115 -27.82 -33.84 -11.76
C THR A 115 -29.31 -34.00 -11.49
N CYS A 116 -30.17 -33.36 -12.29
CA CYS A 116 -31.63 -33.46 -12.10
C CYS A 116 -32.16 -34.86 -12.42
N ARG A 117 -31.51 -35.59 -13.33
CA ARG A 117 -31.85 -36.99 -13.65
C ARG A 117 -31.37 -37.98 -12.60
N ALA A 118 -30.37 -37.59 -11.80
CA ALA A 118 -29.82 -38.45 -10.74
C ALA A 118 -30.72 -38.53 -9.50
N CYS A 119 -31.63 -37.57 -9.29
CA CYS A 119 -32.54 -37.53 -8.15
C CYS A 119 -34.01 -37.70 -8.58
N ASP A 120 -34.73 -38.68 -8.01
CA ASP A 120 -36.18 -38.84 -8.20
C ASP A 120 -36.98 -37.88 -7.30
N ILE A 121 -36.98 -36.58 -7.63
CA ILE A 121 -37.63 -35.53 -6.84
C ILE A 121 -38.51 -34.64 -7.72
N GLU A 122 -39.73 -34.35 -7.25
CA GLU A 122 -40.56 -33.26 -7.76
C GLU A 122 -39.92 -31.92 -7.36
N THR A 123 -38.93 -31.47 -8.14
CA THR A 123 -38.22 -30.22 -7.89
C THR A 123 -39.04 -29.03 -8.38
N ASP A 124 -39.27 -28.03 -7.51
CA ASP A 124 -39.78 -26.73 -7.92
C ASP A 124 -38.67 -26.00 -8.72
N PRO A 125 -38.95 -25.48 -9.93
CA PRO A 125 -38.00 -24.65 -10.68
C PRO A 125 -37.42 -23.47 -9.89
N GLY A 126 -38.11 -23.01 -8.83
CA GLY A 126 -37.70 -21.88 -7.99
C GLY A 126 -36.75 -22.21 -6.82
N ASP A 127 -36.76 -23.44 -6.30
CA ASP A 127 -35.84 -23.90 -5.23
C ASP A 127 -35.68 -25.43 -5.30
N PRO A 128 -34.54 -25.96 -5.80
CA PRO A 128 -34.28 -27.40 -5.87
C PRO A 128 -33.96 -28.02 -4.50
N HIS A 129 -34.49 -27.43 -3.42
CA HIS A 129 -34.36 -27.86 -2.03
C HIS A 129 -32.92 -27.96 -1.51
N GLY A 130 -31.94 -27.36 -2.21
CA GLY A 130 -30.59 -27.19 -1.69
C GLY A 130 -29.81 -28.49 -1.55
N ILE A 131 -30.17 -29.46 -2.38
CA ILE A 131 -29.65 -30.83 -2.36
C ILE A 131 -28.22 -30.86 -2.90
N CYS A 132 -27.40 -31.72 -2.32
CA CYS A 132 -26.02 -31.93 -2.73
C CYS A 132 -25.87 -33.15 -3.64
N TYR A 133 -24.79 -33.16 -4.42
CA TYR A 133 -24.45 -34.25 -5.32
C TYR A 133 -22.99 -34.63 -5.10
N PHE A 134 -22.71 -35.93 -5.19
CA PHE A 134 -21.35 -36.46 -5.21
C PHE A 134 -20.92 -36.69 -6.66
N ILE A 135 -19.70 -36.30 -7.02
CA ILE A 135 -19.16 -36.45 -8.37
C ILE A 135 -17.77 -37.07 -8.20
N ASP A 136 -17.59 -38.29 -8.69
CA ASP A 136 -16.28 -38.95 -8.68
C ASP A 136 -15.40 -38.44 -9.81
N SER A 137 -14.40 -37.63 -9.48
CA SER A 137 -13.46 -37.05 -10.44
C SER A 137 -12.46 -38.04 -11.03
N SER A 138 -12.43 -39.31 -10.60
CA SER A 138 -11.54 -40.33 -11.15
C SER A 138 -11.93 -40.76 -12.57
N SER A 139 -13.20 -40.55 -12.95
CA SER A 139 -13.73 -40.85 -14.28
C SER A 139 -13.54 -39.68 -15.26
N PRO A 140 -13.16 -39.92 -16.53
CA PRO A 140 -13.13 -38.88 -17.55
C PRO A 140 -14.54 -38.37 -17.93
N GLN A 141 -15.59 -39.13 -17.59
CA GLN A 141 -16.99 -38.73 -17.70
C GLN A 141 -17.66 -39.05 -16.37
N PRO A 142 -17.60 -38.12 -15.41
CA PRO A 142 -18.09 -38.39 -14.07
C PRO A 142 -19.62 -38.27 -14.03
N GLU A 143 -20.28 -39.27 -13.45
CA GLU A 143 -21.74 -39.27 -13.27
C GLU A 143 -22.10 -38.74 -11.87
N PRO A 144 -23.04 -37.79 -11.75
CA PRO A 144 -23.45 -37.26 -10.45
C PRO A 144 -24.32 -38.26 -9.69
N GLN A 145 -23.99 -38.49 -8.42
CA GLN A 145 -24.79 -39.27 -7.49
C GLN A 145 -25.57 -38.34 -6.55
N CYS A 146 -26.86 -38.63 -6.39
CA CYS A 146 -27.76 -37.82 -5.58
C CYS A 146 -27.60 -38.10 -4.08
N LEU A 147 -27.35 -37.05 -3.27
CA LEU A 147 -27.31 -37.16 -1.81
C LEU A 147 -28.68 -36.77 -1.22
N TYR A 148 -29.72 -37.51 -1.60
CA TYR A 148 -31.07 -37.30 -1.10
C TYR A 148 -31.86 -38.60 -0.99
N LYS A 149 -32.43 -38.84 0.19
CA LYS A 149 -33.24 -40.02 0.48
C LYS A 149 -34.70 -39.67 0.72
N LYS A 150 -35.59 -39.99 -0.22
CA LYS A 150 -37.00 -39.57 -0.18
C LYS A 150 -37.72 -40.00 1.09
N GLU A 151 -37.38 -41.16 1.65
CA GLU A 151 -38.03 -41.71 2.84
C GLU A 151 -37.63 -41.00 4.14
N GLN A 152 -36.49 -40.30 4.16
CA GLN A 152 -35.98 -39.58 5.33
C GLN A 152 -36.28 -38.08 5.33
N ASN A 153 -36.75 -37.56 4.19
CA ASN A 153 -37.01 -36.14 4.01
C ASN A 153 -38.51 -35.86 3.88
N SER A 154 -38.92 -34.77 4.50
CA SER A 154 -40.30 -34.29 4.48
C SER A 154 -40.31 -32.77 4.34
N PRO A 155 -41.45 -32.17 3.93
CA PRO A 155 -41.58 -30.72 3.86
C PRO A 155 -41.26 -29.97 5.17
N SER A 156 -41.41 -30.61 6.34
CA SER A 156 -41.14 -30.01 7.65
C SER A 156 -39.75 -30.36 8.22
N PHE A 157 -39.08 -31.37 7.68
CA PHE A 157 -37.79 -31.84 8.16
C PHE A 157 -36.97 -32.42 7.01
N CYS A 158 -35.84 -31.80 6.69
CA CYS A 158 -34.97 -32.20 5.59
C CYS A 158 -33.50 -32.17 6.01
N PRO A 159 -32.90 -33.28 6.48
CA PRO A 159 -31.47 -33.36 6.75
C PRO A 159 -30.60 -33.25 5.49
N ASP A 160 -31.14 -33.61 4.32
CA ASP A 160 -30.41 -33.60 3.04
C ASP A 160 -30.42 -32.23 2.34
N CYS A 161 -31.15 -31.27 2.89
CA CYS A 161 -31.28 -29.91 2.36
C CYS A 161 -30.25 -28.98 3.01
N LEU A 162 -29.05 -28.89 2.42
CA LEU A 162 -27.92 -28.15 3.01
C LEU A 162 -27.81 -26.72 2.44
N ALA A 163 -27.92 -26.56 1.13
CA ALA A 163 -27.64 -25.30 0.47
C ALA A 163 -28.84 -24.34 0.48
N SER A 164 -28.58 -23.08 0.85
CA SER A 164 -29.53 -21.98 0.70
C SER A 164 -29.20 -21.15 -0.55
N PRO A 165 -30.20 -20.77 -1.35
CA PRO A 165 -30.00 -19.88 -2.50
C PRO A 165 -29.52 -18.48 -2.10
N LEU A 166 -29.64 -18.09 -0.82
CA LEU A 166 -29.18 -16.80 -0.31
C LEU A 166 -27.67 -16.77 -0.01
N GLY A 167 -27.01 -17.92 -0.01
CA GLY A 167 -25.60 -18.07 0.32
C GLY A 167 -25.37 -19.17 1.35
N THR A 168 -24.34 -19.98 1.14
CA THR A 168 -23.96 -21.06 2.06
C THR A 168 -22.45 -21.26 2.05
N LYS A 169 -21.89 -21.53 3.23
CA LYS A 169 -20.49 -21.90 3.43
C LYS A 169 -20.44 -23.24 4.14
N VAL A 170 -19.59 -24.13 3.64
CA VAL A 170 -19.44 -25.49 4.16
C VAL A 170 -17.98 -25.75 4.45
N THR A 171 -17.69 -26.21 5.66
CA THR A 171 -16.38 -26.72 6.05
C THR A 171 -16.52 -28.21 6.36
N ILE A 172 -15.71 -29.04 5.70
CA ILE A 172 -15.70 -30.48 5.91
C ILE A 172 -14.55 -30.83 6.84
N VAL A 173 -14.84 -31.55 7.92
CA VAL A 173 -13.86 -32.02 8.91
C VAL A 173 -13.90 -33.54 8.98
N GLU A 174 -12.74 -34.18 8.83
CA GLU A 174 -12.58 -35.62 8.99
C GLU A 174 -12.28 -35.95 10.47
N GLN A 175 -13.06 -36.89 11.04
CA GLN A 175 -12.93 -37.37 12.41
C GLN A 175 -12.80 -38.89 12.43
N ALA A 176 -11.56 -39.36 12.49
CA ALA A 176 -11.20 -40.78 12.47
C ALA A 176 -11.84 -41.54 11.27
N TYR A 177 -13.04 -42.07 11.44
CA TYR A 177 -13.78 -42.84 10.43
C TYR A 177 -15.06 -42.15 9.93
N THR A 178 -15.33 -40.91 10.34
CA THR A 178 -16.50 -40.15 9.89
C THR A 178 -16.10 -38.79 9.37
N MET A 179 -16.94 -38.22 8.50
CA MET A 179 -16.77 -36.85 7.99
C MET A 179 -17.95 -36.00 8.45
N LEU A 180 -17.68 -34.78 8.90
CA LEU A 180 -18.68 -33.84 9.39
C LEU A 180 -18.69 -32.59 8.52
N PHE A 181 -19.89 -32.21 8.09
CA PHE A 181 -20.18 -31.04 7.29
C PHE A 181 -20.71 -29.96 8.21
N PHE A 182 -19.87 -28.96 8.46
CA PHE A 182 -20.25 -27.77 9.19
C PHE A 182 -20.78 -26.75 8.18
N VAL A 183 -22.09 -26.54 8.21
CA VAL A 183 -22.83 -25.74 7.23
C VAL A 183 -23.30 -24.45 7.89
N ALA A 184 -23.01 -23.32 7.25
CA ALA A 184 -23.56 -22.02 7.60
C ALA A 184 -24.32 -21.44 6.40
N ALA A 185 -25.62 -21.20 6.55
CA ALA A 185 -26.50 -20.80 5.47
C ALA A 185 -27.31 -19.55 5.81
N SER A 186 -27.37 -18.58 4.89
CA SER A 186 -28.26 -17.43 5.02
C SER A 186 -29.70 -17.88 4.81
N VAL A 187 -30.64 -17.47 5.66
CA VAL A 187 -32.03 -17.96 5.62
C VAL A 187 -33.03 -16.81 5.59
N ASN A 188 -34.22 -17.09 5.06
CA ASN A 188 -35.41 -16.25 5.17
C ASN A 188 -36.65 -17.15 5.37
N ASP A 189 -37.85 -16.57 5.43
CA ASP A 189 -39.06 -17.38 5.61
C ASP A 189 -39.29 -18.40 4.49
N LYS A 190 -39.02 -18.04 3.23
CA LYS A 190 -39.19 -18.96 2.09
C LYS A 190 -38.31 -20.21 2.24
N VAL A 191 -37.07 -20.03 2.69
CA VAL A 191 -36.08 -21.12 2.85
C VAL A 191 -36.36 -22.00 4.08
N VAL A 192 -37.04 -21.47 5.11
CA VAL A 192 -37.28 -22.20 6.37
C VAL A 192 -38.68 -22.83 6.43
N GLN A 193 -39.65 -22.38 5.63
CA GLN A 193 -41.03 -22.88 5.69
C GLN A 193 -41.21 -24.29 5.11
N ARG A 194 -40.50 -24.63 4.02
CA ARG A 194 -40.62 -25.92 3.33
C ARG A 194 -39.22 -26.44 3.02
N TYR A 195 -38.94 -27.69 3.40
CA TYR A 195 -37.60 -28.29 3.31
C TYR A 195 -36.53 -27.40 4.01
N PRO A 196 -36.64 -27.22 5.33
CA PRO A 196 -35.96 -26.13 6.05
C PRO A 196 -34.44 -26.27 6.05
N ARG A 197 -33.75 -25.17 5.72
CA ARG A 197 -32.30 -25.02 5.96
C ARG A 197 -32.09 -24.30 7.28
N ARG A 198 -31.01 -24.65 7.99
CA ARG A 198 -30.64 -24.02 9.26
C ARG A 198 -29.51 -23.02 9.06
N SER A 199 -29.48 -21.96 9.86
CA SER A 199 -28.40 -20.96 9.77
C SER A 199 -27.04 -21.52 10.09
N VAL A 200 -26.94 -22.38 11.10
CA VAL A 200 -25.75 -23.18 11.40
C VAL A 200 -26.19 -24.61 11.69
N SER A 201 -25.62 -25.60 11.01
CA SER A 201 -25.92 -27.03 11.19
C SER A 201 -24.69 -27.90 11.01
N VAL A 202 -24.68 -29.07 11.64
CA VAL A 202 -23.66 -30.11 11.41
C VAL A 202 -24.34 -31.34 10.86
N MET A 203 -23.90 -31.78 9.69
CA MET A 203 -24.40 -32.96 9.01
C MET A 203 -23.30 -34.01 8.90
N ARG A 204 -23.68 -35.28 8.91
CA ARG A 204 -22.78 -36.41 8.64
C ARG A 204 -23.34 -37.18 7.46
N PRO A 205 -22.61 -37.37 6.35
CA PRO A 205 -23.10 -38.20 5.27
C PRO A 205 -23.28 -39.64 5.74
N LEU A 206 -24.27 -40.32 5.18
CA LEU A 206 -24.54 -41.72 5.44
C LEU A 206 -23.45 -42.57 4.78
N SER A 207 -23.16 -43.74 5.37
CA SER A 207 -22.21 -44.71 4.79
C SER A 207 -22.69 -45.30 3.47
N THR A 208 -23.97 -45.14 3.16
CA THR A 208 -24.61 -45.51 1.88
C THR A 208 -24.41 -44.46 0.79
N GLU A 209 -23.82 -43.29 1.11
CA GLU A 209 -23.55 -42.20 0.17
C GLU A 209 -24.79 -41.67 -0.57
N ASP A 210 -25.97 -41.78 0.05
CA ASP A 210 -27.28 -41.41 -0.52
C ASP A 210 -28.02 -40.33 0.30
N GLY A 211 -27.35 -39.72 1.29
CA GLY A 211 -27.96 -38.69 2.14
C GLY A 211 -27.12 -38.33 3.36
N PHE A 212 -27.75 -37.65 4.30
CA PHE A 212 -27.15 -37.07 5.49
C PHE A 212 -27.95 -37.38 6.77
N HIS A 213 -27.21 -37.50 7.86
CA HIS A 213 -27.73 -37.52 9.21
C HIS A 213 -27.44 -36.19 9.90
N MET A 214 -28.47 -35.53 10.43
CA MET A 214 -28.33 -34.30 11.19
C MET A 214 -27.72 -34.59 12.57
N VAL A 215 -26.51 -34.12 12.83
CA VAL A 215 -25.77 -34.38 14.08
C VAL A 215 -26.23 -33.44 15.21
N MET A 216 -26.58 -32.20 14.87
CA MET A 216 -27.12 -31.22 15.82
C MET A 216 -28.40 -30.59 15.28
N SER A 217 -29.33 -30.24 16.17
CA SER A 217 -30.61 -29.59 15.83
C SER A 217 -30.47 -28.27 15.06
N GLY A 218 -29.27 -27.67 15.11
CA GLY A 218 -28.88 -26.48 14.36
C GLY A 218 -29.43 -25.18 14.96
N LEU A 219 -28.73 -24.08 14.70
CA LEU A 219 -29.15 -22.72 15.04
C LEU A 219 -29.83 -22.09 13.83
N THR A 220 -30.91 -21.33 14.04
CA THR A 220 -31.62 -20.66 12.95
C THR A 220 -32.27 -19.38 13.44
N VAL A 221 -32.26 -18.35 12.60
CA VAL A 221 -32.85 -17.06 12.92
C VAL A 221 -34.32 -17.23 13.34
N LEU A 222 -34.68 -16.58 14.46
CA LEU A 222 -36.02 -16.63 15.04
C LEU A 222 -37.08 -16.18 14.01
N PRO A 223 -38.29 -16.77 14.02
CA PRO A 223 -39.33 -16.48 13.03
C PRO A 223 -39.61 -14.99 12.79
N SER A 224 -39.64 -14.19 13.85
CA SER A 224 -39.90 -12.74 13.77
C SER A 224 -38.81 -11.93 13.07
N LEU A 225 -37.62 -12.50 12.88
CA LEU A 225 -36.43 -11.81 12.37
C LEU A 225 -35.95 -12.32 11.00
N ARG A 226 -36.52 -13.40 10.46
CA ARG A 226 -36.01 -14.08 9.25
C ARG A 226 -35.97 -13.19 8.00
N ASN A 227 -36.87 -12.22 7.88
CA ASN A 227 -36.91 -11.32 6.71
C ASN A 227 -36.26 -9.95 6.97
N SER A 228 -36.15 -9.54 8.23
CA SER A 228 -35.58 -8.24 8.63
C SER A 228 -34.08 -8.33 8.99
N TYR A 229 -33.63 -9.47 9.48
CA TYR A 229 -32.25 -9.72 9.90
C TYR A 229 -31.59 -10.80 9.05
N LYS A 230 -30.72 -10.35 8.14
CA LYS A 230 -29.91 -11.23 7.29
C LYS A 230 -28.51 -11.39 7.88
N ILE A 231 -28.01 -12.62 7.85
CA ILE A 231 -26.62 -12.96 8.20
C ILE A 231 -25.90 -13.36 6.91
N ASP A 232 -24.86 -12.63 6.54
CA ASP A 232 -24.06 -12.92 5.35
C ASP A 232 -22.79 -13.67 5.74
N TYR A 233 -22.75 -14.97 5.46
CA TYR A 233 -21.59 -15.82 5.74
C TYR A 233 -20.53 -15.68 4.63
N ILE A 234 -19.40 -15.06 4.96
CA ILE A 234 -18.34 -14.69 4.02
C ILE A 234 -17.35 -15.84 3.84
N TYR A 235 -16.91 -16.45 4.94
CA TYR A 235 -15.84 -17.45 4.94
C TYR A 235 -16.03 -18.45 6.08
N SER A 236 -15.63 -19.70 5.86
CA SER A 236 -15.62 -20.73 6.90
C SER A 236 -14.34 -21.56 6.77
N PHE A 237 -13.81 -22.03 7.90
CA PHE A 237 -12.57 -22.80 7.94
C PHE A 237 -12.49 -23.63 9.22
N SER A 238 -11.67 -24.68 9.21
CA SER A 238 -11.34 -25.48 10.39
C SER A 238 -9.89 -25.20 10.82
N SER A 239 -9.66 -25.15 12.13
CA SER A 239 -8.31 -25.02 12.68
C SER A 239 -8.24 -25.68 14.06
N LYS A 240 -7.26 -26.57 14.25
CA LYS A 240 -7.08 -27.37 15.47
C LYS A 240 -8.39 -28.06 15.84
N ASP A 241 -9.00 -27.67 16.97
CA ASP A 241 -10.16 -28.35 17.55
C ASP A 241 -11.50 -27.70 17.18
N HIS A 242 -11.51 -26.64 16.37
CA HIS A 242 -12.72 -25.86 16.10
C HIS A 242 -12.96 -25.60 14.61
N VAL A 243 -14.23 -25.42 14.26
CA VAL A 243 -14.69 -24.84 13.00
C VAL A 243 -15.16 -23.41 13.25
N TYR A 244 -14.81 -22.52 12.33
CA TYR A 244 -15.05 -21.10 12.41
C TYR A 244 -15.91 -20.64 11.24
N PHE A 245 -16.81 -19.69 11.51
CA PHE A 245 -17.65 -19.03 10.52
C PHE A 245 -17.48 -17.52 10.66
N LEU A 246 -17.18 -16.85 9.57
CA LEU A 246 -17.12 -15.40 9.50
C LEU A 246 -18.38 -14.87 8.84
N SER A 247 -19.05 -13.97 9.53
CA SER A 247 -20.28 -13.34 9.06
C SER A 247 -20.21 -11.82 9.12
N LEU A 248 -20.96 -11.18 8.22
CA LEU A 248 -21.32 -9.77 8.30
C LEU A 248 -22.80 -9.68 8.62
N GLN A 249 -23.13 -9.02 9.72
CA GLN A 249 -24.50 -8.89 10.19
C GLN A 249 -24.70 -7.60 10.99
N ARG A 250 -25.95 -7.19 11.16
CA ARG A 250 -26.29 -6.00 11.95
C ARG A 250 -25.96 -6.18 13.43
N GLU A 251 -25.59 -5.09 14.07
CA GLU A 251 -25.30 -5.03 15.49
C GLU A 251 -26.52 -5.40 16.33
N ASP A 252 -27.61 -4.67 16.08
CA ASP A 252 -28.91 -4.89 16.71
C ASP A 252 -29.87 -5.54 15.71
N PRO A 253 -30.33 -6.79 15.97
CA PRO A 253 -31.27 -7.47 15.10
C PRO A 253 -32.65 -6.80 14.98
N LEU A 254 -33.04 -5.99 15.96
CA LEU A 254 -34.35 -5.32 15.99
C LEU A 254 -34.34 -3.99 15.23
N ASN A 255 -33.15 -3.42 14.99
CA ASN A 255 -32.99 -2.13 14.33
C ASN A 255 -32.37 -2.29 12.94
N SER A 256 -33.17 -2.05 11.90
CA SER A 256 -32.76 -2.13 10.50
C SER A 256 -31.77 -1.04 10.06
N ASN A 257 -31.53 0.00 10.87
CA ASN A 257 -30.53 1.03 10.61
C ASN A 257 -29.30 0.87 11.51
N SER A 258 -29.23 -0.19 12.32
CA SER A 258 -28.04 -0.44 13.15
C SER A 258 -26.81 -0.71 12.28
N ALA A 259 -25.64 -0.32 12.80
CA ALA A 259 -24.38 -0.52 12.11
C ALA A 259 -24.14 -2.00 11.83
N PHE A 260 -23.45 -2.29 10.72
CA PHE A 260 -22.93 -3.63 10.47
C PHE A 260 -21.71 -3.90 11.33
N GLN A 261 -21.52 -5.17 11.68
CA GLN A 261 -20.31 -5.66 12.33
C GLN A 261 -19.92 -7.04 11.80
N THR A 262 -18.63 -7.32 11.85
CA THR A 262 -18.08 -8.63 11.51
C THR A 262 -18.07 -9.51 12.75
N ARG A 263 -18.57 -10.74 12.63
CA ARG A 263 -18.54 -11.73 13.71
C ARG A 263 -17.77 -12.97 13.30
N LEU A 264 -17.12 -13.58 14.28
CA LEU A 264 -16.51 -14.89 14.19
C LEU A 264 -17.27 -15.83 15.13
N GLY A 265 -18.04 -16.72 14.55
CA GLY A 265 -18.66 -17.86 15.23
C GLY A 265 -17.69 -19.03 15.28
N ARG A 266 -17.67 -19.81 16.37
CA ARG A 266 -16.95 -21.09 16.42
C ARG A 266 -17.79 -22.20 17.03
N LEU A 267 -17.53 -23.43 16.55
CA LEU A 267 -18.00 -24.67 17.13
C LEU A 267 -16.83 -25.62 17.35
N PRO A 268 -16.82 -26.38 18.46
CA PRO A 268 -15.86 -27.46 18.62
C PRO A 268 -16.17 -28.58 17.61
N THR A 269 -15.10 -29.21 17.15
CA THR A 269 -15.19 -30.32 16.20
C THR A 269 -15.68 -31.58 16.90
N LEU A 270 -15.10 -31.93 18.05
CA LEU A 270 -15.33 -33.20 18.75
C LEU A 270 -16.78 -33.37 19.25
N ILE A 271 -17.37 -32.29 19.78
CA ILE A 271 -18.72 -32.30 20.38
C ILE A 271 -19.52 -31.15 19.77
N PRO A 272 -20.00 -31.27 18.52
CA PRO A 272 -20.63 -30.17 17.81
C PRO A 272 -22.09 -29.97 18.29
N GLU A 273 -22.26 -29.44 19.50
CA GLU A 273 -23.57 -29.17 20.08
C GLU A 273 -23.92 -27.68 20.07
N VAL A 274 -25.22 -27.37 20.00
CA VAL A 274 -25.73 -26.00 19.86
C VAL A 274 -25.31 -25.10 21.03
N TRP A 275 -25.33 -25.64 22.25
CA TRP A 275 -24.98 -24.89 23.45
C TRP A 275 -23.48 -24.57 23.56
N MET A 276 -22.63 -25.19 22.75
CA MET A 276 -21.19 -24.88 22.65
C MET A 276 -20.88 -23.78 21.62
N TYR A 277 -21.87 -23.28 20.88
CA TYR A 277 -21.68 -22.21 19.91
C TYR A 277 -21.25 -20.90 20.59
N ARG A 278 -20.20 -20.26 20.07
CA ARG A 278 -19.70 -18.98 20.57
C ARG A 278 -19.50 -18.00 19.42
N GLU A 279 -19.84 -16.73 19.63
CA GLU A 279 -19.50 -15.65 18.71
C GLU A 279 -18.64 -14.59 19.39
N VAL A 280 -17.75 -13.97 18.63
CA VAL A 280 -17.02 -12.76 19.03
C VAL A 280 -17.04 -11.75 17.88
N VAL A 281 -17.20 -10.47 18.21
CA VAL A 281 -17.12 -9.38 17.25
C VAL A 281 -15.65 -9.13 16.90
N LEU A 282 -15.32 -9.13 15.60
CA LEU A 282 -13.99 -8.81 15.11
C LEU A 282 -13.96 -7.38 14.56
N GLU A 283 -12.99 -6.60 15.00
CA GLU A 283 -12.83 -5.22 14.54
C GLU A 283 -11.43 -4.99 13.97
N CYS A 284 -11.38 -4.38 12.79
CA CYS A 284 -10.14 -3.86 12.23
C CYS A 284 -10.13 -2.34 12.41
N ARG A 285 -9.14 -1.82 13.15
CA ARG A 285 -9.09 -0.40 13.53
C ARG A 285 -7.85 0.30 13.00
N TYR A 286 -7.97 1.59 12.76
CA TYR A 286 -6.83 2.48 12.54
C TYR A 286 -6.72 3.48 13.70
N ASP A 287 -5.63 3.40 14.48
CA ASP A 287 -5.33 4.31 15.59
C ASP A 287 -3.96 5.01 15.40
N PRO A 288 -3.91 6.35 15.19
CA PRO A 288 -2.68 7.08 15.00
C PRO A 288 -1.90 7.29 16.32
N LYS A 289 -0.77 6.60 16.47
CA LYS A 289 0.13 6.65 17.65
C LYS A 289 0.75 8.02 18.02
N ARG A 290 0.46 9.13 17.30
CA ARG A 290 1.01 10.46 17.61
C ARG A 290 -0.07 11.55 17.57
N ARG A 291 -0.60 11.92 18.75
CA ARG A 291 -1.37 13.15 19.03
C ARG A 291 -0.52 14.44 18.87
N ARG A 292 0.28 14.58 17.80
CA ARG A 292 1.03 15.82 17.57
C ARG A 292 0.14 16.82 16.84
N ARG A 293 -0.30 17.84 17.58
CA ARG A 293 -0.95 19.09 17.15
C ARG A 293 -0.77 19.37 15.64
N ARG A 294 -1.72 18.93 14.82
CA ARG A 294 -1.91 19.41 13.45
C ARG A 294 -3.41 19.48 13.18
N ARG A 295 -3.85 20.64 12.70
CA ARG A 295 -5.20 20.91 12.21
C ARG A 295 -5.40 20.12 10.91
N GLU A 296 -5.77 18.83 11.01
CA GLU A 296 -6.54 18.03 10.03
C GLU A 296 -6.61 16.52 10.42
N ALA A 297 -7.78 16.10 10.92
CA ALA A 297 -8.55 14.91 10.54
C ALA A 297 -7.97 13.47 10.54
N TYR A 298 -7.16 13.06 11.53
CA TYR A 298 -6.95 11.62 11.78
C TYR A 298 -7.81 11.14 12.95
N ARG A 299 -9.11 10.91 12.68
CA ARG A 299 -10.03 10.22 13.59
C ARG A 299 -9.71 8.72 13.61
N GLU A 300 -9.99 8.07 14.75
CA GLU A 300 -10.07 6.61 14.82
C GLU A 300 -11.07 6.13 13.76
N VAL A 301 -10.69 5.09 13.02
CA VAL A 301 -11.56 4.49 12.01
C VAL A 301 -11.72 3.02 12.35
N VAL A 302 -12.97 2.57 12.42
CA VAL A 302 -13.33 1.16 12.56
C VAL A 302 -13.81 0.67 11.20
N TYR A 303 -13.10 -0.29 10.62
CA TYR A 303 -13.51 -1.00 9.42
C TYR A 303 -14.37 -2.18 9.86
N ASN A 304 -15.68 -1.94 9.90
CA ASN A 304 -16.68 -2.82 10.49
C ASN A 304 -17.09 -3.99 9.58
N GLY A 305 -16.88 -3.90 8.27
CA GLY A 305 -17.31 -4.92 7.31
C GLY A 305 -16.18 -5.71 6.66
N LEU A 306 -16.05 -6.98 7.00
CA LEU A 306 -15.19 -7.93 6.32
C LEU A 306 -15.64 -8.12 4.86
N GLN A 307 -14.69 -8.09 3.93
CA GLN A 307 -14.94 -8.29 2.50
C GLN A 307 -14.49 -9.69 2.04
N ALA A 308 -13.34 -10.11 2.54
CA ALA A 308 -12.78 -11.44 2.29
C ALA A 308 -11.82 -11.81 3.42
N ALA A 309 -11.61 -13.11 3.59
CA ALA A 309 -10.72 -13.64 4.61
C ALA A 309 -9.94 -14.84 4.08
N HIS A 310 -8.78 -15.08 4.66
CA HIS A 310 -7.95 -16.24 4.39
C HIS A 310 -7.28 -16.71 5.68
N LEU A 311 -7.44 -18.00 5.98
CA LEU A 311 -6.69 -18.65 7.03
C LEU A 311 -5.34 -19.08 6.46
N GLY A 312 -4.25 -18.66 7.08
CA GLY A 312 -2.92 -19.09 6.69
C GLY A 312 -1.90 -18.89 7.79
N ARG A 313 -0.66 -19.27 7.48
CA ARG A 313 0.49 -18.98 8.32
C ARG A 313 1.25 -17.77 7.77
N ALA A 314 2.09 -17.19 8.61
CA ALA A 314 2.96 -16.10 8.22
C ALA A 314 4.43 -16.50 8.28
N GLY A 315 5.24 -15.81 7.48
CA GLY A 315 6.69 -15.88 7.54
C GLY A 315 7.20 -15.30 8.85
N LYS A 316 8.39 -15.78 9.27
CA LYS A 316 9.02 -15.46 10.55
C LYS A 316 9.01 -13.97 10.91
N ASP A 317 9.28 -13.10 9.94
CA ASP A 317 9.33 -11.64 10.16
C ASP A 317 8.03 -11.09 10.76
N LEU A 318 6.88 -11.56 10.25
CA LEU A 318 5.57 -11.11 10.74
C LEU A 318 5.18 -11.83 12.04
N MET A 319 5.63 -13.08 12.24
CA MET A 319 5.36 -13.84 13.47
C MET A 319 6.04 -13.20 14.68
N ASP A 320 7.31 -12.84 14.55
CA ASP A 320 8.09 -12.17 15.60
C ASP A 320 7.43 -10.82 15.97
N GLU A 321 6.90 -10.13 14.96
CA GLU A 321 6.25 -8.83 15.12
C GLU A 321 4.85 -8.93 15.78
N LEU A 322 4.11 -9.99 15.47
CA LEU A 322 2.84 -10.33 16.10
C LEU A 322 3.00 -11.02 17.46
N ARG A 323 4.25 -11.39 17.83
CA ARG A 323 4.61 -12.13 19.04
C ARG A 323 3.79 -13.41 19.18
N VAL A 324 3.95 -14.29 18.19
CA VAL A 324 3.26 -15.58 18.07
C VAL A 324 4.24 -16.66 17.63
N ASP A 325 3.92 -17.92 17.92
CA ASP A 325 4.75 -19.09 17.58
C ASP A 325 4.75 -19.38 16.07
N GLU A 326 5.84 -19.92 15.52
CA GLU A 326 5.98 -20.21 14.08
C GLU A 326 4.88 -21.13 13.51
N ARG A 327 4.23 -21.95 14.33
CA ARG A 327 3.12 -22.84 13.93
C ARG A 327 1.74 -22.23 14.10
N GLU A 328 1.66 -20.96 14.49
CA GLU A 328 0.40 -20.29 14.75
C GLU A 328 -0.39 -20.06 13.44
N ASP A 329 -1.66 -20.46 13.46
CA ASP A 329 -2.59 -20.17 12.39
C ASP A 329 -3.19 -18.77 12.61
N ILE A 330 -3.15 -17.96 11.55
CA ILE A 330 -3.55 -16.55 11.57
C ILE A 330 -4.66 -16.34 10.56
N LEU A 331 -5.75 -15.77 11.04
CA LEU A 331 -6.82 -15.30 10.18
C LEU A 331 -6.47 -13.91 9.64
N PHE A 332 -6.28 -13.82 8.32
CA PHE A 332 -6.13 -12.54 7.63
C PHE A 332 -7.48 -12.11 7.08
N GLY A 333 -7.96 -10.94 7.48
CA GLY A 333 -9.19 -10.36 6.96
C GLY A 333 -8.95 -9.02 6.31
N VAL A 334 -9.51 -8.82 5.12
CA VAL A 334 -9.61 -7.50 4.49
C VAL A 334 -10.97 -6.88 4.82
N PHE A 335 -10.94 -5.67 5.37
CA PHE A 335 -12.12 -4.96 5.85
C PHE A 335 -12.32 -3.66 5.09
N ALA A 336 -13.56 -3.20 5.03
CA ALA A 336 -13.96 -1.88 4.57
C ALA A 336 -14.91 -1.25 5.60
N VAL A 337 -15.12 0.06 5.50
CA VAL A 337 -16.22 0.73 6.19
C VAL A 337 -17.49 0.40 5.42
N VAL A 338 -18.49 -0.16 6.10
CA VAL A 338 -19.78 -0.52 5.53
C VAL A 338 -20.84 0.39 6.14
N ASP A 339 -21.61 1.04 5.29
CA ASP A 339 -22.68 1.94 5.70
C ASP A 339 -23.91 1.18 6.24
N GLU A 340 -24.93 1.90 6.70
CA GLU A 340 -26.16 1.31 7.25
C GLU A 340 -26.97 0.51 6.21
N ARG A 341 -26.71 0.71 4.91
CA ARG A 341 -27.35 -0.02 3.80
C ARG A 341 -26.64 -1.32 3.47
N GLY A 342 -25.41 -1.50 3.93
CA GLY A 342 -24.57 -2.66 3.64
C GLY A 342 -23.59 -2.42 2.49
N ASP A 343 -23.46 -1.18 2.01
CA ASP A 343 -22.57 -0.84 0.91
C ASP A 343 -21.15 -0.52 1.43
N PRO A 344 -20.09 -1.20 0.91
CA PRO A 344 -18.72 -0.96 1.34
C PRO A 344 -18.09 0.26 0.66
N GLU A 345 -17.45 1.12 1.45
CA GLU A 345 -16.64 2.22 0.96
C GLU A 345 -15.35 1.74 0.27
N LYS A 346 -14.84 2.55 -0.67
CA LYS A 346 -13.56 2.30 -1.36
C LYS A 346 -12.32 2.62 -0.51
N ASN A 347 -12.32 2.21 0.75
CA ASN A 347 -11.17 2.32 1.65
C ASN A 347 -11.02 1.03 2.42
N SER A 348 -9.96 0.27 2.11
CA SER A 348 -9.74 -1.03 2.73
C SER A 348 -8.62 -1.05 3.77
N ALA A 349 -8.74 -1.98 4.70
CA ALA A 349 -7.74 -2.29 5.72
C ALA A 349 -7.45 -3.79 5.73
N LEU A 350 -6.29 -4.17 6.24
CA LEU A 350 -5.91 -5.56 6.45
C LEU A 350 -5.57 -5.77 7.92
N CYS A 351 -6.26 -6.71 8.56
CA CYS A 351 -5.95 -7.10 9.93
C CYS A 351 -5.61 -8.59 10.01
N ALA A 352 -4.68 -8.92 10.91
CA ALA A 352 -4.25 -10.28 11.20
C ALA A 352 -4.66 -10.67 12.62
N PHE A 353 -5.41 -11.76 12.74
CA PHE A 353 -5.98 -12.27 13.99
C PHE A 353 -5.41 -13.66 14.29
N PRO A 354 -4.39 -13.75 15.18
CA PRO A 354 -3.89 -15.05 15.63
C PRO A 354 -4.97 -15.83 16.37
N LEU A 355 -5.25 -17.07 15.95
CA LEU A 355 -6.38 -17.83 16.48
C LEU A 355 -6.24 -18.21 17.95
N THR A 356 -5.02 -18.45 18.45
CA THR A 356 -4.80 -18.68 19.89
C THR A 356 -5.28 -17.50 20.73
N LYS A 357 -4.98 -16.28 20.29
CA LYS A 357 -5.38 -15.07 21.00
C LYS A 357 -6.88 -14.77 20.84
N VAL A 358 -7.47 -15.12 19.71
CA VAL A 358 -8.94 -15.05 19.51
C VAL A 358 -9.65 -16.05 20.42
N ASN A 359 -9.19 -17.31 20.44
CA ASN A 359 -9.77 -18.36 21.27
C ASN A 359 -9.70 -17.98 22.76
N HIS A 360 -8.54 -17.52 23.22
CA HIS A 360 -8.36 -17.03 24.58
C HIS A 360 -9.32 -15.87 24.90
N ALA A 361 -9.53 -14.93 23.97
CA ALA A 361 -10.49 -13.85 24.17
C ALA A 361 -11.95 -14.36 24.27
N ILE A 362 -12.30 -15.41 23.51
CA ILE A 362 -13.61 -16.05 23.63
C ILE A 362 -13.76 -16.75 24.98
N ASP A 363 -12.75 -17.51 25.40
CA ASP A 363 -12.78 -18.26 26.67
C ASP A 363 -12.92 -17.30 27.87
N MET A 364 -12.10 -16.23 27.90
CA MET A 364 -12.21 -15.16 28.90
C MET A 364 -13.56 -14.45 28.86
N GLY A 365 -14.12 -14.25 27.65
CA GLY A 365 -15.42 -13.60 27.48
C GLY A 365 -16.58 -14.45 28.00
N VAL A 366 -16.53 -15.76 27.78
CA VAL A 366 -17.49 -16.72 28.34
C VAL A 366 -17.36 -16.76 29.86
N GLU A 367 -16.14 -16.83 30.37
CA GLU A 367 -15.87 -16.82 31.81
C GLU A 367 -16.40 -15.54 32.46
N ALA A 368 -16.17 -14.37 31.87
CA ALA A 368 -16.73 -13.10 32.35
C ALA A 368 -18.28 -13.09 32.37
N CYS A 369 -18.93 -13.80 31.44
CA CYS A 369 -20.39 -13.98 31.43
C CYS A 369 -20.88 -15.06 32.41
N CYS A 370 -20.00 -15.94 32.92
CA CYS A 370 -20.39 -16.99 33.87
C CYS A 370 -20.01 -16.67 35.32
N GLN A 371 -19.10 -15.73 35.54
CA GLN A 371 -18.68 -15.32 36.87
C GLN A 371 -19.64 -14.28 37.48
N SER A 372 -19.74 -14.28 38.81
CA SER A 372 -20.47 -13.27 39.57
C SER A 372 -19.76 -11.91 39.48
N GLY A 373 -20.19 -11.07 38.54
CA GLY A 373 -19.70 -9.70 38.35
C GLY A 373 -20.60 -8.64 38.97
N THR A 374 -20.09 -7.41 39.07
CA THR A 374 -20.87 -6.23 39.49
C THR A 374 -21.83 -5.74 38.40
N GLU A 375 -21.54 -6.06 37.14
CA GLU A 375 -22.36 -5.69 35.98
C GLU A 375 -23.00 -6.93 35.35
N GLN A 376 -24.31 -6.86 35.10
CA GLN A 376 -25.04 -7.94 34.47
C GLN A 376 -24.87 -7.88 32.96
N LEU A 377 -23.97 -8.71 32.42
CA LEU A 377 -23.71 -8.81 30.98
C LEU A 377 -24.90 -9.47 30.25
N SER A 378 -25.13 -9.06 29.00
CA SER A 378 -26.06 -9.76 28.10
C SER A 378 -25.39 -10.98 27.50
N ARG A 379 -26.12 -12.11 27.42
CA ARG A 379 -25.66 -13.31 26.70
C ARG A 379 -25.54 -13.09 25.19
N GLY A 380 -26.32 -12.14 24.66
CA GLY A 380 -26.42 -11.84 23.23
C GLY A 380 -27.06 -12.96 22.42
N LEU A 381 -26.79 -12.95 21.10
CA LEU A 381 -27.41 -13.85 20.10
C LEU A 381 -28.95 -13.79 20.10
N SER A 382 -29.55 -12.63 20.36
CA SER A 382 -31.01 -12.41 20.39
C SER A 382 -31.74 -12.76 19.09
N HIS A 383 -31.01 -12.99 18.00
CA HIS A 383 -31.54 -13.47 16.73
C HIS A 383 -31.66 -15.00 16.65
N PHE A 384 -30.98 -15.76 17.53
CA PHE A 384 -31.05 -17.23 17.61
C PHE A 384 -31.77 -17.72 18.86
N GLN A 385 -31.74 -16.96 19.95
CA GLN A 385 -32.32 -17.34 21.23
C GLN A 385 -33.02 -16.16 21.91
N PRO A 386 -33.95 -16.40 22.84
CA PRO A 386 -34.56 -15.33 23.63
C PRO A 386 -33.49 -14.49 24.36
N PRO A 387 -33.66 -13.16 24.48
CA PRO A 387 -32.75 -12.31 25.22
C PRO A 387 -32.64 -12.76 26.69
N GLU A 388 -31.41 -13.06 27.12
CA GLU A 388 -31.12 -13.47 28.48
C GLU A 388 -29.86 -12.76 29.00
N SER A 389 -29.80 -12.60 30.32
CA SER A 389 -28.60 -12.15 31.01
C SER A 389 -27.71 -13.32 31.42
N CYS A 390 -26.42 -13.03 31.53
CA CYS A 390 -25.39 -13.89 32.08
C CYS A 390 -25.70 -14.30 33.56
N ASN A 391 -25.41 -15.55 33.95
CA ASN A 391 -25.67 -16.12 35.29
C ASN A 391 -24.58 -17.16 35.68
N VAL A 392 -24.60 -17.75 36.88
CA VAL A 392 -23.50 -18.59 37.41
C VAL A 392 -23.35 -19.95 36.69
N THR A 393 -24.44 -20.58 36.24
CA THR A 393 -24.44 -21.81 35.42
C THR A 393 -24.78 -21.48 33.96
N CYS A 394 -23.85 -20.80 33.29
CA CYS A 394 -24.09 -20.11 32.02
C CYS A 394 -23.38 -20.71 30.80
N SER A 395 -22.36 -21.56 31.01
CA SER A 395 -21.57 -22.17 29.94
C SER A 395 -22.37 -23.09 29.02
N ASP A 396 -23.48 -23.64 29.50
CA ASP A 396 -24.32 -24.59 28.76
C ASP A 396 -25.33 -23.89 27.84
N LYS A 397 -24.93 -22.74 27.26
CA LYS A 397 -25.73 -21.98 26.29
C LYS A 397 -24.86 -21.26 25.27
N ALA A 398 -25.41 -21.09 24.07
CA ALA A 398 -24.78 -20.30 23.03
C ALA A 398 -24.58 -18.85 23.50
N THR A 399 -23.39 -18.28 23.28
CA THR A 399 -23.02 -16.99 23.90
C THR A 399 -22.25 -16.10 22.92
N LEU A 400 -22.61 -14.82 22.85
CA LEU A 400 -21.85 -13.77 22.19
C LEU A 400 -20.95 -13.11 23.24
N VAL A 401 -19.65 -13.05 22.97
CA VAL A 401 -18.68 -12.35 23.80
C VAL A 401 -18.96 -10.85 23.76
N ALA A 402 -19.18 -10.25 24.94
CA ALA A 402 -19.56 -8.85 25.07
C ALA A 402 -18.46 -7.88 24.58
N GLN A 403 -17.19 -8.20 24.84
CA GLN A 403 -16.07 -7.34 24.42
C GLN A 403 -15.60 -7.69 22.99
N PRO A 404 -15.57 -6.72 22.05
CA PRO A 404 -15.05 -6.97 20.71
C PRO A 404 -13.54 -7.21 20.73
N TYR A 405 -13.08 -8.08 19.85
CA TYR A 405 -11.67 -8.37 19.66
C TYR A 405 -11.11 -7.58 18.47
N TYR A 406 -10.34 -6.53 18.77
CA TYR A 406 -9.81 -5.65 17.74
C TYR A 406 -8.34 -5.91 17.38
N ARG A 407 -8.00 -5.61 16.13
CA ARG A 407 -6.62 -5.56 15.62
C ARG A 407 -6.40 -4.27 14.83
N LEU A 408 -5.14 -3.89 14.69
CA LEU A 408 -4.76 -2.68 13.97
C LEU A 408 -4.50 -2.98 12.49
N ASP A 409 -4.93 -2.06 11.64
CA ASP A 409 -4.69 -2.11 10.20
C ASP A 409 -3.20 -2.16 9.89
N LEU A 410 -2.75 -3.27 9.32
CA LEU A 410 -1.37 -3.49 8.88
C LEU A 410 -0.96 -2.52 7.77
N PHE A 411 -1.92 -2.03 6.98
CA PHE A 411 -1.67 -1.05 5.93
C PHE A 411 -1.56 0.38 6.44
N ASN A 412 -1.84 0.66 7.72
CA ASN A 412 -1.81 1.99 8.31
C ASN A 412 -2.52 3.05 7.44
N ARG A 413 -3.70 2.72 6.90
CA ARG A 413 -4.54 3.56 6.04
C ARG A 413 -3.89 4.00 4.73
N LYS A 414 -2.96 3.20 4.20
CA LYS A 414 -2.33 3.41 2.88
C LYS A 414 -3.22 3.00 1.70
N MET A 415 -4.19 2.09 1.92
CA MET A 415 -5.08 1.59 0.86
C MET A 415 -6.34 2.44 0.73
N ARG A 416 -6.15 3.69 0.28
CA ARG A 416 -7.25 4.65 0.04
C ARG A 416 -7.74 4.55 -1.40
N ASN A 417 -9.03 4.76 -1.62
CA ASN A 417 -9.68 4.63 -2.93
C ASN A 417 -9.51 3.25 -3.59
N VAL A 418 -9.34 2.21 -2.77
CA VAL A 418 -9.22 0.81 -3.18
C VAL A 418 -10.16 0.00 -2.30
N LEU A 419 -11.03 -0.78 -2.93
CA LEU A 419 -11.86 -1.78 -2.26
C LEU A 419 -11.32 -3.17 -2.59
N PHE A 420 -10.78 -3.86 -1.59
CA PHE A 420 -10.39 -5.26 -1.69
C PHE A 420 -11.61 -6.18 -1.66
N THR A 421 -11.62 -7.16 -2.55
CA THR A 421 -12.71 -8.15 -2.70
C THR A 421 -12.22 -9.58 -2.52
N ALA A 422 -10.90 -9.80 -2.48
CA ALA A 422 -10.29 -11.11 -2.26
C ALA A 422 -8.95 -10.96 -1.54
N VAL A 423 -8.57 -11.98 -0.76
CA VAL A 423 -7.26 -12.09 -0.12
C VAL A 423 -6.79 -13.54 -0.15
N LEU A 424 -5.50 -13.73 -0.43
CA LEU A 424 -4.77 -14.98 -0.27
C LEU A 424 -3.43 -14.64 0.38
N VAL A 425 -2.98 -15.42 1.35
CA VAL A 425 -1.68 -15.20 2.00
C VAL A 425 -0.78 -16.40 1.78
N THR A 426 0.46 -16.13 1.42
CA THR A 426 1.48 -17.16 1.16
C THR A 426 2.79 -16.75 1.83
N ILE A 427 3.68 -17.72 2.05
CA ILE A 427 4.99 -17.48 2.65
C ILE A 427 6.06 -17.67 1.56
N ASN A 428 7.03 -16.77 1.51
CA ASN A 428 8.20 -16.88 0.64
C ASN A 428 9.47 -16.58 1.45
N GLY A 429 10.24 -17.63 1.79
CA GLY A 429 11.33 -17.52 2.74
C GLY A 429 10.81 -17.08 4.11
N ASN A 430 11.36 -16.00 4.66
CA ASN A 430 10.92 -15.43 5.94
C ASN A 430 9.79 -14.41 5.82
N HIS A 431 9.38 -14.08 4.58
CA HIS A 431 8.43 -13.01 4.32
C HIS A 431 7.01 -13.55 4.14
N THR A 432 6.05 -12.80 4.64
CA THR A 432 4.62 -13.01 4.39
C THR A 432 4.18 -12.19 3.19
N LEU A 433 3.46 -12.81 2.26
CA LEU A 433 2.98 -12.19 1.04
C LEU A 433 1.46 -12.28 0.95
N GLY A 434 0.79 -11.14 0.86
CA GLY A 434 -0.63 -11.07 0.54
C GLY A 434 -0.87 -10.83 -0.95
N HIS A 435 -1.81 -11.58 -1.53
CA HIS A 435 -2.37 -11.42 -2.86
C HIS A 435 -3.80 -10.92 -2.70
N PHE A 436 -4.11 -9.74 -3.23
CA PHE A 436 -5.37 -9.05 -3.03
C PHE A 436 -6.06 -8.81 -4.37
N GLY A 437 -7.33 -9.22 -4.46
CA GLY A 437 -8.22 -8.83 -5.54
C GLY A 437 -8.91 -7.52 -5.20
N THR A 438 -9.19 -6.70 -6.22
CA THR A 438 -9.84 -5.40 -6.06
C THR A 438 -11.14 -5.33 -6.85
N SER A 439 -12.07 -4.47 -6.44
CA SER A 439 -13.36 -4.27 -7.13
C SER A 439 -13.24 -3.79 -8.58
N ASP A 440 -12.12 -3.18 -8.97
CA ASP A 440 -11.82 -2.75 -10.34
C ASP A 440 -11.04 -3.80 -11.15
N GLY A 441 -10.97 -5.05 -10.67
CA GLY A 441 -10.41 -6.18 -11.42
C GLY A 441 -8.88 -6.27 -11.43
N ARG A 442 -8.21 -5.62 -10.48
CA ARG A 442 -6.74 -5.67 -10.34
C ARG A 442 -6.32 -6.67 -9.28
N ILE A 443 -5.17 -7.31 -9.51
CA ILE A 443 -4.48 -8.15 -8.53
C ILE A 443 -3.28 -7.38 -7.98
N LEU A 444 -3.28 -7.13 -6.68
CA LEU A 444 -2.21 -6.46 -5.95
C LEU A 444 -1.50 -7.47 -5.08
N GLN A 445 -0.18 -7.49 -5.13
CA GLN A 445 0.62 -8.33 -4.26
C GLN A 445 1.50 -7.48 -3.39
N VAL A 446 1.49 -7.74 -2.09
CA VAL A 446 2.11 -6.86 -1.10
C VAL A 446 2.76 -7.73 -0.02
N ALA A 447 4.05 -7.52 0.23
CA ALA A 447 4.71 -8.07 1.41
C ALA A 447 4.14 -7.45 2.70
N ILE A 448 3.78 -8.29 3.67
CA ILE A 448 3.07 -7.89 4.89
C ILE A 448 4.05 -7.87 6.08
N PHE A 449 4.23 -6.68 6.67
CA PHE A 449 5.01 -6.38 7.89
C PHE A 449 4.51 -5.05 8.48
N GLN A 450 4.47 -4.86 9.81
CA GLN A 450 3.87 -3.64 10.41
C GLN A 450 4.67 -2.38 10.07
N ARG A 451 5.97 -2.50 9.74
CA ARG A 451 6.82 -1.39 9.23
C ARG A 451 6.92 -1.36 7.70
N MET A 452 5.79 -1.32 6.99
CA MET A 452 5.72 -1.44 5.53
C MET A 452 6.73 -0.63 4.69
N SER A 453 7.34 -1.35 3.74
CA SER A 453 7.72 -0.92 2.40
C SER A 453 6.89 -1.75 1.42
N MET A 454 6.18 -1.12 0.47
CA MET A 454 5.39 -1.87 -0.50
C MET A 454 6.33 -2.58 -1.47
N PHE A 455 6.22 -3.91 -1.56
CA PHE A 455 6.88 -4.69 -2.59
C PHE A 455 5.83 -5.51 -3.35
N LYS A 456 5.81 -5.34 -4.68
CA LYS A 456 4.99 -6.15 -5.59
C LYS A 456 5.68 -7.49 -5.81
N VAL A 457 5.03 -8.58 -5.41
CA VAL A 457 5.63 -9.91 -5.42
C VAL A 457 4.60 -10.95 -5.86
N PRO A 458 4.68 -11.51 -7.07
CA PRO A 458 4.10 -12.81 -7.35
C PRO A 458 5.15 -13.86 -7.06
N SER A 459 4.74 -15.11 -6.83
CA SER A 459 5.66 -16.22 -6.58
C SER A 459 6.79 -16.33 -7.64
N ALA A 460 6.62 -15.79 -8.86
CA ALA A 460 7.69 -15.55 -9.84
C ALA A 460 7.65 -14.22 -10.64
N GLY A 461 6.74 -13.26 -10.37
CA GLY A 461 6.55 -12.10 -11.28
C GLY A 461 5.57 -12.38 -12.44
N PRO A 462 4.64 -11.48 -12.87
CA PRO A 462 4.05 -11.63 -14.20
C PRO A 462 5.10 -11.33 -15.30
N GLY A 463 6.21 -10.71 -14.90
CA GLY A 463 7.38 -10.36 -15.69
C GLY A 463 8.11 -9.19 -15.04
N CYS A 464 9.14 -8.68 -15.70
CA CYS A 464 10.01 -7.61 -15.18
C CYS A 464 9.73 -6.23 -15.79
N ALA A 465 8.90 -6.16 -16.84
CA ALA A 465 8.73 -4.98 -17.69
C ALA A 465 8.13 -3.74 -16.99
N HIS A 466 7.49 -3.93 -15.83
CA HIS A 466 6.93 -2.84 -15.03
C HIS A 466 8.00 -2.00 -14.30
N PHE A 467 9.23 -2.52 -14.15
CA PHE A 467 10.34 -1.75 -13.58
C PHE A 467 10.96 -0.87 -14.67
N MET A 468 10.72 0.44 -14.58
CA MET A 468 11.09 1.40 -15.61
C MET A 468 12.53 1.91 -15.47
N THR A 469 13.20 1.61 -14.34
CA THR A 469 14.58 2.05 -14.08
C THR A 469 15.49 0.88 -13.72
N CYS A 470 16.79 1.05 -13.96
CA CYS A 470 17.76 0.02 -13.62
C CYS A 470 17.81 -0.23 -12.10
N SER A 471 17.80 0.81 -11.27
CA SER A 471 17.77 0.69 -9.81
C SER A 471 16.59 -0.11 -9.31
N THR A 472 15.40 0.15 -9.84
CA THR A 472 14.17 -0.55 -9.42
C THR A 472 14.16 -1.99 -9.91
N CYS A 473 14.67 -2.22 -11.13
CA CYS A 473 14.86 -3.56 -11.71
C CYS A 473 15.83 -4.42 -10.89
N LEU A 474 16.97 -3.86 -10.46
CA LEU A 474 17.96 -4.59 -9.67
C LEU A 474 17.59 -4.75 -8.19
N LYS A 475 16.72 -3.87 -7.67
CA LYS A 475 16.07 -4.04 -6.37
C LYS A 475 14.90 -5.03 -6.42
N ALA A 476 14.55 -5.55 -7.60
CA ALA A 476 13.52 -6.56 -7.72
C ALA A 476 13.89 -7.80 -6.88
N PRO A 477 12.92 -8.45 -6.24
CA PRO A 477 13.17 -9.65 -5.46
C PRO A 477 13.84 -10.76 -6.29
N ARG A 478 14.76 -11.51 -5.66
CA ARG A 478 15.61 -12.51 -6.33
C ARG A 478 14.82 -13.57 -7.10
N PHE A 479 13.67 -14.01 -6.61
CA PHE A 479 12.85 -15.04 -7.25
C PHE A 479 12.25 -14.60 -8.61
N MET A 480 12.18 -13.30 -8.92
CA MET A 480 11.65 -12.84 -10.23
C MET A 480 12.64 -13.06 -11.39
N ASN A 481 13.92 -13.32 -11.09
CA ASN A 481 15.00 -13.43 -12.06
C ASN A 481 15.05 -12.26 -13.05
N CYS A 482 14.84 -11.04 -12.53
CA CYS A 482 14.92 -9.81 -13.31
C CYS A 482 16.37 -9.32 -13.44
N GLY A 483 16.67 -8.74 -14.59
CA GLY A 483 17.91 -8.02 -14.83
C GLY A 483 17.73 -6.97 -15.90
N TRP A 484 18.66 -6.03 -15.92
CA TRP A 484 18.64 -4.91 -16.85
C TRP A 484 19.21 -5.34 -18.20
N CYS A 485 18.44 -5.12 -19.26
CA CYS A 485 18.75 -5.49 -20.63
C CYS A 485 18.65 -4.25 -21.52
N SER A 486 19.77 -3.56 -21.73
CA SER A 486 19.89 -2.40 -22.65
C SER A 486 18.74 -1.37 -22.59
N GLY A 487 18.32 -0.97 -21.38
CA GLY A 487 17.27 0.05 -21.19
C GLY A 487 15.91 -0.48 -20.77
N VAL A 488 15.72 -1.81 -20.77
CA VAL A 488 14.47 -2.45 -20.34
C VAL A 488 14.76 -3.49 -19.25
N CYS A 489 13.90 -3.60 -18.25
CA CYS A 489 13.97 -4.66 -17.26
C CYS A 489 13.32 -5.95 -17.79
N SER A 490 14.09 -7.02 -17.95
CA SER A 490 13.62 -8.27 -18.53
C SER A 490 14.23 -9.51 -17.84
N ARG A 491 13.65 -10.67 -18.13
CA ARG A 491 14.24 -11.96 -17.72
C ARG A 491 15.39 -12.31 -18.66
N LYS A 492 16.38 -13.06 -18.19
CA LYS A 492 17.55 -13.50 -18.98
C LYS A 492 17.17 -14.10 -20.34
N LEU A 493 16.16 -14.97 -20.37
CA LEU A 493 15.65 -15.63 -21.58
C LEU A 493 15.07 -14.67 -22.64
N LYS A 494 14.59 -13.49 -22.23
CA LYS A 494 14.02 -12.48 -23.12
C LYS A 494 15.02 -11.39 -23.53
N CYS A 495 16.28 -11.51 -23.11
CA CYS A 495 17.31 -10.52 -23.38
C CYS A 495 18.23 -11.01 -24.50
N ALA A 496 18.19 -10.34 -25.64
CA ALA A 496 19.11 -10.60 -26.76
C ALA A 496 20.48 -9.93 -26.55
N SER A 497 20.60 -8.99 -25.61
CA SER A 497 21.81 -8.21 -25.33
C SER A 497 22.45 -8.59 -23.99
N ARG A 498 23.41 -7.79 -23.50
CA ARG A 498 24.10 -8.05 -22.23
C ARG A 498 23.13 -7.86 -21.05
N TRP A 499 22.68 -8.97 -20.49
CA TRP A 499 21.83 -9.00 -19.30
C TRP A 499 22.65 -8.77 -18.02
N ASN A 500 22.30 -7.73 -17.25
CA ASN A 500 23.03 -7.32 -16.05
C ASN A 500 22.15 -7.38 -14.79
N THR A 501 22.66 -7.96 -13.71
CA THR A 501 21.99 -8.03 -12.40
C THR A 501 22.73 -7.32 -11.27
N LYS A 502 23.91 -6.76 -11.55
CA LYS A 502 24.84 -6.30 -10.52
C LYS A 502 25.00 -4.78 -10.46
N SER A 503 24.91 -4.10 -11.60
CA SER A 503 25.24 -2.68 -11.69
C SER A 503 24.29 -1.88 -12.58
N CYS A 504 24.12 -0.61 -12.23
CA CYS A 504 23.44 0.39 -13.03
C CYS A 504 24.45 1.47 -13.40
N ALA A 505 24.46 1.88 -14.67
CA ALA A 505 25.28 3.00 -15.11
C ALA A 505 24.62 4.32 -14.68
N PRO A 506 25.35 5.27 -14.06
CA PRO A 506 24.81 6.59 -13.74
C PRO A 506 24.49 7.35 -15.03
N VAL A 507 23.39 8.11 -15.02
CA VAL A 507 22.98 8.95 -16.15
C VAL A 507 23.04 10.40 -15.70
N ILE A 508 23.89 11.22 -16.32
CA ILE A 508 23.98 12.66 -16.04
C ILE A 508 23.10 13.38 -17.06
N MET A 509 22.15 14.17 -16.56
CA MET A 509 21.22 14.96 -17.39
C MET A 509 21.69 16.41 -17.52
N GLU A 510 22.19 16.97 -16.43
CA GLU A 510 22.60 18.38 -16.34
C GLU A 510 23.68 18.53 -15.27
N PHE A 511 24.50 19.58 -15.36
CA PHE A 511 25.46 19.94 -14.32
C PHE A 511 25.55 21.45 -14.16
N PHE A 512 25.92 21.88 -12.95
CA PHE A 512 26.07 23.29 -12.58
C PHE A 512 27.26 23.47 -11.63
N PRO A 513 28.04 24.56 -11.74
CA PRO A 513 28.00 25.60 -12.79
C PRO A 513 28.51 25.08 -14.14
N LYS A 514 28.16 25.76 -15.24
CA LYS A 514 28.59 25.40 -16.61
C LYS A 514 29.98 25.95 -16.97
N VAL A 515 30.47 26.94 -16.23
CA VAL A 515 31.72 27.67 -16.46
C VAL A 515 32.37 27.98 -15.10
N GLU A 516 33.70 27.84 -15.00
CA GLU A 516 34.48 27.99 -13.76
C GLU A 516 35.79 28.77 -14.00
N PRO A 517 36.19 29.69 -13.09
CA PRO A 517 37.51 30.35 -13.13
C PRO A 517 38.67 29.39 -12.81
N VAL A 518 39.83 29.62 -13.43
CA VAL A 518 41.01 28.76 -13.28
C VAL A 518 41.67 28.99 -11.93
N GLY A 519 41.77 27.94 -11.09
CA GLY A 519 42.52 27.99 -9.81
C GLY A 519 41.66 27.97 -8.53
N CYS A 520 40.33 27.93 -8.64
CA CYS A 520 39.42 27.81 -7.49
C CYS A 520 38.96 26.37 -7.22
N GLU A 521 38.51 26.10 -5.98
CA GLU A 521 37.82 24.87 -5.61
C GLU A 521 36.30 25.09 -5.75
N THR A 522 35.69 24.57 -6.82
CA THR A 522 34.25 24.77 -7.06
C THR A 522 33.43 23.51 -6.76
N GLU A 523 32.27 23.72 -6.15
CA GLU A 523 31.25 22.69 -5.92
C GLU A 523 30.42 22.46 -7.20
N LEU A 524 30.74 21.38 -7.92
CA LEU A 524 29.96 20.86 -9.04
C LEU A 524 28.72 20.11 -8.54
N THR A 525 27.55 20.53 -8.98
CA THR A 525 26.28 19.83 -8.80
C THR A 525 25.90 19.09 -10.08
N LEU A 526 25.94 17.77 -10.05
CA LEU A 526 25.47 16.86 -11.10
C LEU A 526 24.01 16.49 -10.84
N CYS A 527 23.15 16.78 -11.82
CA CYS A 527 21.76 16.36 -11.85
C CYS A 527 21.65 15.14 -12.77
N GLY A 528 21.04 14.05 -12.29
CA GLY A 528 21.06 12.77 -12.99
C GLY A 528 20.39 11.66 -12.21
N TRP A 529 20.63 10.40 -12.54
CA TRP A 529 19.99 9.23 -11.93
C TRP A 529 20.99 8.12 -11.68
N GLU A 530 20.60 7.12 -10.86
CA GLU A 530 21.39 5.90 -10.63
C GLU A 530 22.73 6.14 -9.90
N PHE A 531 22.91 7.31 -9.27
CA PHE A 531 24.10 7.67 -8.48
C PHE A 531 24.29 6.82 -7.20
N GLN A 532 23.27 6.05 -6.81
CA GLN A 532 23.29 5.18 -5.62
C GLN A 532 23.49 3.68 -5.96
N GLY A 533 23.92 3.34 -7.18
CA GLY A 533 24.16 1.94 -7.57
C GLY A 533 25.26 1.26 -6.74
N ASN A 534 25.19 -0.06 -6.58
CA ASN A 534 26.12 -0.91 -5.81
C ASN A 534 27.60 -0.83 -6.24
N PHE A 535 27.94 -0.05 -7.27
CA PHE A 535 29.28 0.09 -7.84
C PHE A 535 29.63 1.52 -8.22
N VAL A 536 29.06 2.55 -7.59
CA VAL A 536 29.77 3.83 -7.52
C VAL A 536 30.78 3.68 -6.39
N PRO A 537 32.08 3.50 -6.67
CA PRO A 537 33.06 3.46 -5.59
C PRO A 537 32.85 4.73 -4.75
N LYS A 538 32.65 4.58 -3.44
CA LYS A 538 32.45 5.69 -2.48
C LYS A 538 33.62 6.69 -2.46
N ARG A 539 34.63 6.48 -3.31
CA ARG A 539 35.81 7.29 -3.51
C ARG A 539 36.19 7.18 -4.99
N LEU A 540 36.23 8.34 -5.66
CA LEU A 540 36.72 8.59 -7.03
C LEU A 540 35.79 8.23 -8.19
N ILE A 541 35.13 9.27 -8.72
CA ILE A 541 34.90 9.39 -10.15
C ILE A 541 36.26 9.76 -10.75
N PHE A 542 36.93 8.80 -11.41
CA PHE A 542 38.13 9.09 -12.19
C PHE A 542 37.69 9.69 -13.53
N LEU A 543 37.81 11.02 -13.67
CA LEU A 543 38.16 11.57 -14.98
C LEU A 543 39.66 11.27 -15.14
N LYS A 544 40.04 10.49 -16.16
CA LYS A 544 41.41 9.96 -16.34
C LYS A 544 42.54 11.02 -16.30
N PHE A 545 42.22 12.32 -16.32
CA PHE A 545 43.16 13.44 -16.34
C PHE A 545 43.01 14.43 -15.15
N PHE A 546 42.06 14.23 -14.22
CA PHE A 546 41.86 15.11 -13.05
C PHE A 546 41.57 14.32 -11.76
N ARG A 547 42.17 14.74 -10.64
CA ARG A 547 41.94 14.14 -9.30
C ARG A 547 40.77 14.85 -8.60
N ILE A 548 39.54 14.35 -8.78
CA ILE A 548 38.36 14.86 -8.06
C ILE A 548 38.40 14.42 -6.60
N LYS A 549 38.54 15.35 -5.65
CA LYS A 549 38.37 15.07 -4.21
C LYS A 549 36.92 15.29 -3.79
N VAL A 550 36.20 14.20 -3.54
CA VAL A 550 34.79 14.24 -3.10
C VAL A 550 34.74 14.44 -1.59
N PHE A 551 34.48 15.66 -1.10
CA PHE A 551 34.56 15.98 0.33
C PHE A 551 33.24 15.97 1.12
N ASN A 552 32.06 16.08 0.51
CA ASN A 552 30.80 16.05 1.25
C ASN A 552 29.65 15.52 0.38
N LEU A 553 29.25 14.27 0.59
CA LEU A 553 28.20 13.61 -0.18
C LEU A 553 26.83 13.85 0.47
N ILE A 554 26.05 14.79 -0.07
CA ILE A 554 24.60 14.72 0.06
C ILE A 554 24.09 13.90 -1.11
N PHE A 555 23.96 12.58 -0.92
CA PHE A 555 23.32 11.71 -1.91
C PHE A 555 21.80 11.90 -1.86
N SER A 556 21.25 12.45 -2.94
CA SER A 556 19.85 12.22 -3.30
C SER A 556 19.79 11.25 -4.48
N MET A 557 18.66 10.59 -4.71
CA MET A 557 18.44 9.73 -5.89
C MET A 557 18.77 10.46 -7.22
N ASN A 558 18.63 11.80 -7.22
CA ASN A 558 18.65 12.62 -8.43
C ASN A 558 19.76 13.69 -8.47
N VAL A 559 20.54 13.83 -7.39
CA VAL A 559 21.51 14.93 -7.22
C VAL A 559 22.79 14.40 -6.60
N LEU A 560 23.92 14.71 -7.22
CA LEU A 560 25.27 14.43 -6.73
C LEU A 560 26.07 15.73 -6.67
N LYS A 561 26.66 16.04 -5.52
CA LYS A 561 27.54 17.21 -5.31
C LYS A 561 28.99 16.75 -5.16
N CYS A 562 29.93 17.39 -5.86
CA CYS A 562 31.36 17.06 -5.86
C CYS A 562 32.20 18.34 -5.91
N ALA A 563 33.38 18.37 -5.29
CA ALA A 563 34.33 19.48 -5.42
C ALA A 563 35.43 19.11 -6.44
N LEU A 564 35.78 20.04 -7.34
CA LEU A 564 36.85 19.88 -8.31
C LEU A 564 38.11 20.64 -7.86
N LEU A 565 39.28 20.02 -8.06
CA LEU A 565 40.61 20.64 -7.91
C LEU A 565 41.36 20.40 -9.22
N VAL A 566 41.69 21.46 -9.94
CA VAL A 566 42.48 21.42 -11.17
C VAL A 566 43.96 21.55 -10.80
N ASP A 567 44.78 20.56 -11.16
CA ASP A 567 46.22 20.52 -10.86
C ASP A 567 47.02 20.73 -12.16
N HIS A 568 48.10 21.51 -12.10
CA HIS A 568 48.64 22.25 -13.27
C HIS A 568 49.64 21.49 -14.16
N ASN A 569 49.73 20.15 -14.08
CA ASN A 569 50.80 19.40 -14.73
C ASN A 569 50.33 18.08 -15.36
N MET A 570 49.82 18.08 -16.61
CA MET A 570 49.82 16.88 -17.47
C MET A 570 49.84 17.21 -18.97
N GLY A 571 50.82 16.64 -19.69
CA GLY A 571 50.97 16.70 -21.14
C GLY A 571 49.98 15.81 -21.89
N PHE A 572 49.62 16.24 -23.10
CA PHE A 572 48.60 15.61 -23.95
C PHE A 572 49.20 14.54 -24.88
N ASN A 573 48.52 13.40 -25.02
CA ASN A 573 48.57 12.55 -26.21
C ASN A 573 47.21 11.88 -26.47
N GLY A 574 46.66 12.15 -27.66
CA GLY A 574 45.78 11.30 -28.47
C GLY A 574 44.53 10.63 -27.88
N PHE A 575 43.36 11.05 -28.39
CA PHE A 575 42.05 10.34 -28.46
C PHE A 575 41.23 10.10 -27.17
N GLU A 576 40.13 10.85 -26.97
CA GLU A 576 38.75 10.41 -27.20
C GLU A 576 37.66 11.43 -26.73
N LEU A 577 36.60 11.51 -27.54
CA LEU A 577 35.73 12.65 -27.82
C LEU A 577 34.78 13.18 -26.71
N LEU A 578 34.65 12.51 -25.56
CA LEU A 578 33.72 12.99 -24.50
C LEU A 578 34.41 13.96 -23.52
N CYS A 579 35.73 13.88 -23.39
CA CYS A 579 36.55 14.77 -22.56
C CYS A 579 36.88 16.09 -23.27
N CYS A 580 37.01 16.07 -24.62
CA CYS A 580 37.21 17.27 -25.44
C CYS A 580 36.05 18.27 -25.35
N LEU A 581 34.80 17.80 -25.22
CA LEU A 581 33.66 18.70 -25.03
C LEU A 581 33.76 19.48 -23.72
N LEU A 582 34.25 18.89 -22.62
CA LEU A 582 34.47 19.61 -21.35
C LEU A 582 35.75 20.47 -21.38
N LEU A 583 36.81 20.01 -22.05
CA LEU A 583 38.07 20.76 -22.19
C LEU A 583 37.95 22.00 -23.08
N CYS A 584 37.13 21.97 -24.15
CA CYS A 584 36.89 23.16 -24.98
C CYS A 584 36.14 24.28 -24.24
N PHE A 585 35.39 23.98 -23.18
CA PHE A 585 34.67 25.01 -22.41
C PHE A 585 35.53 25.67 -21.32
N LEU A 586 36.64 25.06 -20.92
CA LEU A 586 37.47 25.52 -19.79
C LEU A 586 38.72 26.31 -20.21
N TYR A 587 39.05 26.37 -21.50
CA TYR A 587 40.38 26.82 -21.93
C TYR A 587 40.49 28.26 -22.45
N ASP A 588 39.46 29.12 -22.40
CA ASP A 588 39.61 30.46 -23.00
C ASP A 588 38.85 31.63 -22.35
N PHE A 589 38.37 31.50 -21.11
CA PHE A 589 37.39 32.46 -20.59
C PHE A 589 37.77 33.07 -19.24
N LEU A 590 38.77 33.96 -19.25
CA LEU A 590 39.05 34.88 -18.15
C LEU A 590 37.94 35.95 -18.06
N PRO A 591 37.25 36.09 -16.92
CA PRO A 591 36.28 37.17 -16.75
C PRO A 591 36.99 38.53 -16.78
N SER A 592 36.50 39.45 -17.61
CA SER A 592 37.14 40.75 -17.81
C SER A 592 36.10 41.85 -17.91
N ILE A 593 36.27 42.92 -17.13
CA ILE A 593 35.44 44.14 -17.23
C ILE A 593 36.00 44.99 -18.38
N THR A 594 35.18 45.27 -19.38
CA THR A 594 35.58 46.06 -20.57
C THR A 594 35.10 47.50 -20.50
N GLU A 595 33.99 47.79 -19.82
CA GLU A 595 33.41 49.14 -19.75
C GLU A 595 32.59 49.35 -18.48
N LEU A 596 32.55 50.61 -18.03
CA LEU A 596 31.75 51.08 -16.90
C LEU A 596 31.03 52.37 -17.30
N ARG A 597 29.68 52.41 -17.23
CA ARG A 597 28.88 53.61 -17.55
C ARG A 597 27.71 53.87 -16.59
N PRO A 598 27.50 55.11 -16.13
CA PRO A 598 28.39 56.26 -16.25
C PRO A 598 29.62 56.12 -15.32
N ASP A 599 30.75 56.69 -15.71
CA ASP A 599 32.00 56.73 -14.94
C ASP A 599 32.05 57.88 -13.92
N HIS A 600 30.89 58.48 -13.64
CA HIS A 600 30.73 59.59 -12.71
C HIS A 600 29.35 59.60 -12.05
N GLY A 601 29.25 60.18 -10.85
CA GLY A 601 27.99 60.30 -10.10
C GLY A 601 28.05 61.23 -8.88
N PRO A 602 26.90 61.63 -8.31
CA PRO A 602 26.82 62.47 -7.12
C PRO A 602 27.22 61.73 -5.84
N VAL A 603 27.84 62.46 -4.90
CA VAL A 603 28.31 61.99 -3.58
C VAL A 603 27.22 61.25 -2.78
N TYR A 604 25.96 61.70 -2.89
CA TYR A 604 24.83 61.15 -2.14
C TYR A 604 24.34 59.79 -2.66
N GLY A 605 24.87 59.29 -3.80
CA GLY A 605 24.49 58.00 -4.37
C GLY A 605 23.25 58.04 -5.28
N GLY A 606 22.70 56.86 -5.58
CA GLY A 606 21.53 56.64 -6.43
C GLY A 606 21.85 56.43 -7.92
N THR A 607 23.12 56.41 -8.32
CA THR A 607 23.51 56.23 -9.73
C THR A 607 23.52 54.75 -10.09
N SER A 608 22.78 54.38 -11.14
CA SER A 608 22.91 53.04 -11.72
C SER A 608 24.10 53.02 -12.67
N VAL A 609 25.11 52.21 -12.35
CA VAL A 609 26.25 51.97 -13.22
C VAL A 609 26.13 50.57 -13.82
N THR A 610 26.34 50.50 -15.12
CA THR A 610 26.34 49.26 -15.87
C THR A 610 27.78 48.81 -16.08
N LEU A 611 28.11 47.59 -15.65
CA LEU A 611 29.39 46.96 -15.95
C LEU A 611 29.23 46.07 -17.17
N THR A 612 29.99 46.37 -18.21
CA THR A 612 30.02 45.57 -19.44
C THR A 612 31.34 44.82 -19.46
N GLY A 613 31.31 43.54 -19.82
CA GLY A 613 32.48 42.69 -19.81
C GLY A 613 32.21 41.30 -20.35
N ARG A 614 33.26 40.47 -20.37
CA ARG A 614 33.19 39.07 -20.78
C ARG A 614 33.12 38.19 -19.55
N TYR A 615 32.25 37.16 -19.58
CA TYR A 615 32.12 36.13 -18.54
C TYR A 615 31.84 36.65 -17.12
N LEU A 616 31.26 37.85 -17.01
CA LEU A 616 30.83 38.44 -15.72
C LEU A 616 29.67 37.67 -15.07
N ASP A 617 29.13 36.67 -15.76
CA ASP A 617 28.12 35.74 -15.29
C ASP A 617 28.67 34.41 -14.74
N SER A 618 29.99 34.26 -14.68
CA SER A 618 30.64 33.08 -14.10
C SER A 618 30.55 33.03 -12.56
N GLY A 619 30.78 31.85 -11.98
CA GLY A 619 30.84 31.63 -10.52
C GLY A 619 29.49 31.47 -9.80
N LEU A 620 29.56 31.08 -8.52
CA LEU A 620 28.42 30.83 -7.63
C LEU A 620 27.89 32.09 -6.93
N GLN A 621 28.79 33.07 -6.68
CA GLN A 621 28.50 34.33 -6.00
C GLN A 621 29.24 35.46 -6.72
N ARG A 622 28.54 36.58 -6.93
CA ARG A 622 29.05 37.76 -7.64
C ARG A 622 28.92 38.96 -6.73
N ASP A 623 30.05 39.41 -6.21
CA ASP A 623 30.11 40.57 -5.32
C ASP A 623 30.91 41.68 -6.00
N VAL A 624 30.33 42.86 -6.12
CA VAL A 624 31.03 44.05 -6.67
C VAL A 624 31.27 45.02 -5.53
N PHE A 625 32.52 45.47 -5.46
CA PHE A 625 33.03 46.43 -4.51
C PHE A 625 33.47 47.71 -5.24
N LEU A 626 33.30 48.83 -4.57
CA LEU A 626 33.82 50.12 -5.02
C LEU A 626 34.56 50.74 -3.82
N GLY A 627 35.89 50.66 -3.84
CA GLY A 627 36.68 50.75 -2.59
C GLY A 627 36.37 49.55 -1.68
N ASP A 628 36.06 49.81 -0.40
CA ASP A 628 35.80 48.78 0.62
C ASP A 628 34.31 48.45 0.84
N GLU A 629 33.39 49.13 0.14
CA GLU A 629 31.94 48.90 0.28
C GLU A 629 31.41 47.90 -0.75
N LYS A 630 30.55 46.97 -0.30
CA LYS A 630 29.90 45.93 -1.13
C LYS A 630 28.52 46.39 -1.60
N PHE A 631 28.22 46.24 -2.89
CA PHE A 631 26.96 46.70 -3.49
C PHE A 631 26.06 45.56 -3.99
N PHE A 632 24.74 45.82 -4.06
CA PHE A 632 23.72 44.85 -4.48
C PHE A 632 23.58 44.80 -6.01
N SER A 633 23.55 43.59 -6.57
CA SER A 633 23.47 43.33 -8.01
C SER A 633 22.07 42.88 -8.46
N SER A 634 21.64 43.34 -9.65
CA SER A 634 20.43 42.86 -10.33
C SER A 634 20.81 41.76 -11.34
N ARG A 635 20.06 40.65 -11.36
CA ARG A 635 20.47 39.37 -11.99
C ARG A 635 20.44 39.33 -13.52
N SER A 636 19.79 40.28 -14.21
CA SER A 636 19.50 40.10 -15.65
C SER A 636 20.39 40.90 -16.60
N ASN A 637 21.01 42.02 -16.20
CA ASN A 637 21.65 42.94 -17.16
C ASN A 637 23.01 43.54 -16.71
N CYS A 638 23.71 42.95 -15.74
CA CYS A 638 24.95 43.52 -15.15
C CYS A 638 24.79 45.03 -14.79
N GLN A 639 23.59 45.41 -14.37
CA GLN A 639 23.26 46.74 -13.86
C GLN A 639 23.39 46.73 -12.34
N PHE A 640 24.21 47.63 -11.83
CA PHE A 640 24.48 47.83 -10.42
C PHE A 640 23.97 49.22 -10.03
N ILE A 641 23.43 49.37 -8.81
CA ILE A 641 22.95 50.66 -8.30
C ILE A 641 23.76 51.01 -7.06
N PHE A 642 24.47 52.13 -7.12
CA PHE A 642 25.37 52.59 -6.07
C PHE A 642 24.62 53.54 -5.16
N PHE A 643 24.58 53.25 -3.86
CA PHE A 643 23.98 54.12 -2.86
C PHE A 643 25.10 54.66 -1.96
N ARG A 644 25.76 55.73 -2.43
CA ARG A 644 26.71 56.65 -1.74
C ARG A 644 28.15 56.50 -2.22
N LEU A 645 28.82 57.64 -2.45
CA LEU A 645 30.21 57.73 -2.91
C LEU A 645 30.95 58.76 -2.06
N SER A 646 32.03 58.37 -1.38
CA SER A 646 32.79 59.27 -0.49
C SER A 646 34.12 59.75 -1.07
N SER A 647 34.66 59.13 -2.14
CA SER A 647 35.90 59.53 -2.82
C SER A 647 36.06 58.83 -4.19
N CYS A 648 37.02 59.27 -5.03
CA CYS A 648 37.37 58.55 -6.27
C CYS A 648 37.85 57.14 -5.92
N CYS A 649 37.14 56.11 -6.40
CA CYS A 649 37.40 54.72 -6.06
C CYS A 649 37.54 53.84 -7.32
N THR A 650 38.32 52.76 -7.21
CA THR A 650 38.40 51.69 -8.21
C THR A 650 37.30 50.66 -7.97
N VAL A 651 36.82 50.05 -9.06
CA VAL A 651 35.79 49.00 -9.00
C VAL A 651 36.45 47.63 -9.01
N THR A 652 36.15 46.82 -8.00
CA THR A 652 36.65 45.46 -7.82
C THR A 652 35.50 44.47 -7.87
N CYS A 653 35.55 43.50 -8.78
CA CYS A 653 34.57 42.42 -8.85
C CYS A 653 35.19 41.15 -8.27
N VAL A 654 34.49 40.48 -7.35
CA VAL A 654 34.90 39.22 -6.74
C VAL A 654 33.99 38.11 -7.23
N LEU A 655 34.59 37.10 -7.85
CA LEU A 655 33.91 35.91 -8.36
C LEU A 655 34.52 34.69 -7.67
N SER A 656 33.73 34.03 -6.82
CA SER A 656 34.08 32.72 -6.23
C SER A 656 35.54 32.58 -5.74
N ALA A 657 36.06 33.61 -5.06
CA ALA A 657 37.38 33.75 -4.43
C ALA A 657 38.51 34.43 -5.25
N GLU A 658 38.32 34.75 -6.53
CA GLU A 658 39.25 35.62 -7.27
C GLU A 658 38.80 37.09 -7.28
N THR A 659 39.76 37.99 -7.04
CA THR A 659 39.57 39.45 -7.03
C THR A 659 40.01 40.03 -8.37
N PHE A 660 39.09 40.65 -9.11
CA PHE A 660 39.37 41.34 -10.36
C PHE A 660 39.17 42.83 -10.18
N THR A 661 40.26 43.59 -10.13
CA THR A 661 40.24 45.05 -10.15
C THR A 661 40.15 45.55 -11.58
N SER A 662 39.14 46.37 -11.87
CA SER A 662 39.10 47.10 -13.13
C SER A 662 40.09 48.27 -13.07
N GLY A 663 40.72 48.61 -14.20
CA GLY A 663 41.57 49.81 -14.31
C GLY A 663 40.78 51.13 -14.38
N PHE A 664 39.46 51.09 -14.19
CA PHE A 664 38.57 52.24 -14.32
C PHE A 664 38.33 52.89 -12.94
N THR A 665 38.41 54.22 -12.91
CA THR A 665 38.17 55.04 -11.71
C THR A 665 36.89 55.83 -11.90
N VAL A 666 35.99 55.81 -10.91
CA VAL A 666 34.76 56.63 -10.95
C VAL A 666 35.06 58.04 -10.42
N TYR A 667 34.77 59.06 -11.21
CA TYR A 667 35.01 60.47 -10.87
C TYR A 667 33.79 61.10 -10.19
N ILE A 668 34.03 61.84 -9.11
CA ILE A 668 32.97 62.51 -8.34
C ILE A 668 32.94 64.00 -8.69
N PHE A 669 31.76 64.52 -9.02
CA PHE A 669 31.55 65.97 -9.21
C PHE A 669 30.91 66.61 -7.97
N TYR A 670 31.49 67.72 -7.52
CA TYR A 670 30.86 68.64 -6.56
C TYR A 670 29.94 69.59 -7.35
N PHE A 671 28.63 69.42 -7.24
CA PHE A 671 27.72 70.51 -7.57
C PHE A 671 27.78 71.51 -6.41
N LYS A 672 28.13 72.76 -6.71
CA LYS A 672 28.22 73.85 -5.75
C LYS A 672 26.84 74.43 -5.45
#